data_AF-A0A9Q1FN98-F1
#
_entry.id   AF-A0A9Q1FN98-F1
#
_cell.length_a   1.000
_cell.length_b   1.000
_cell.length_c   1.000
_cell.angle_alpha   90.00
_cell.angle_beta   90.00
_cell.angle_gamma   90.00
#
_symmetry.space_group_name_H-M   'P 1'
#
loop_
_entity.id
_entity.type
_entity.pdbx_description
1 polymer ?
#
loop_
_entity_poly.entity_id
_entity_poly.type
_entity_poly.pdbx_seq_one_letter_code
_entity_poly.pdbx_strand_id
1 'polypeptide(L)'
;MADFYPKEISVEWKKDEKALRGSPVVKITEGVDKMFSQTSQLDINIEDWLSGSEYTCTVTKNGIPKVLSTSLCSTYPISAPSVHLESVEDQNGFTATCEVFTAYKSKVFWISDNGEPSDSTTYKEMKDSDNRIQRLTDSKTFNKGVWKSMKSITCGVKHKCFTSVLTTMNIIAQKTTFPNMTLYHQLRSEPTKAKRVPLICFLTGFYPKEISVEWKEDKKPFGGSPVVSNMEGEDKKFSQTSQVDVDVEKWLSGSEYTCKVTQNTDSKELSISVCSTHPISSPSVHLESFESQDAFTATCEVFTAYKSKVFWILDGRDKKESKNYTDSTNTIQRLVHSRTFTKDEWKSMKSIACEVEHKCFTPVKKTMDLKAISQKHALLYIMAPSQHQLKHNDTVTLACLATEFYPKEHTFTWRNKGKEISEGITTLPAVEMKGDEADMYSVTSFLRIPESQWKEMDTNISCEFKHEAGNLEKTAGKTADCTKSIVATVIPPSNEELFLKNRVVLKCNVTGNLDNIDKVEWQDIDGTPRVSTKETEGTSQMHTLLVNFDEWANGTQFTCIVWHFESGDTIRMNYKRENGNEPQPPSVFILTPSEQTSSKKVTLICYAKGFFPKEVLFSWLADDKPVDRTQFQTTQVVKTGSGYSVYSQLSISAAAWERGVMYTCMVHHDAAFNTQMRTIVRTIDSLSKKATTVSLNLGLPRNCTA
;
A
#
# COMPACT_ATOMS: atom_id res chain seq x y z
N MET A 1 121.73 21.90 8.64
CA MET A 1 120.99 20.91 7.83
C MET A 1 119.59 20.84 8.39
N ALA A 2 118.61 20.84 7.49
CA ALA A 2 117.24 21.26 7.74
C ALA A 2 116.37 20.15 8.36
N ASP A 3 115.80 20.42 9.53
CA ASP A 3 114.59 19.74 10.01
C ASP A 3 113.40 20.66 9.74
N PHE A 4 112.95 20.71 8.48
CA PHE A 4 111.66 21.29 8.09
C PHE A 4 110.82 20.23 7.39
N TYR A 5 110.36 19.25 8.18
CA TYR A 5 109.26 18.34 7.85
C TYR A 5 108.02 18.83 8.60
N PRO A 6 106.84 19.05 7.96
CA PRO A 6 105.61 19.13 8.73
C PRO A 6 105.33 17.77 9.39
N LYS A 7 104.99 17.77 10.69
CA LYS A 7 104.60 16.57 11.45
C LYS A 7 103.55 15.77 10.67
N GLU A 8 103.82 14.48 10.47
CA GLU A 8 103.02 13.57 9.65
C GLU A 8 101.52 13.66 9.99
N ILE A 9 100.72 14.05 9.00
CA ILE A 9 99.27 13.93 9.04
C ILE A 9 98.95 12.58 8.39
N SER A 10 98.33 11.67 9.14
CA SER A 10 97.84 10.40 8.60
C SER A 10 96.35 10.47 8.31
N VAL A 11 95.93 9.88 7.19
CA VAL A 11 94.52 9.79 6.79
C VAL A 11 94.16 8.33 6.60
N GLU A 12 93.14 7.88 7.32
CA GLU A 12 92.62 6.52 7.25
C GLU A 12 91.15 6.55 6.80
N TRP A 13 90.80 5.68 5.85
CA TRP A 13 89.41 5.50 5.41
C TRP A 13 88.85 4.16 5.87
N LYS A 14 87.61 4.20 6.36
CA LYS A 14 86.84 3.03 6.76
C LYS A 14 85.50 2.99 6.01
N LYS A 15 85.04 1.79 5.67
CA LYS A 15 83.68 1.53 5.18
C LYS A 15 82.95 0.69 6.23
N ASP A 16 81.82 1.17 6.71
CA ASP A 16 81.02 0.51 7.76
C ASP A 16 81.94 0.03 8.92
N GLU A 17 82.77 0.96 9.43
CA GLU A 17 83.79 0.76 10.49
C GLU A 17 84.97 -0.17 10.17
N LYS A 18 85.00 -0.81 8.99
CA LYS A 18 86.10 -1.68 8.56
C LYS A 18 87.14 -0.91 7.74
N ALA A 19 88.42 -1.09 8.07
CA ALA A 19 89.53 -0.49 7.32
C ALA A 19 89.55 -0.98 5.87
N LEU A 20 89.67 -0.04 4.93
CA LEU A 20 89.76 -0.34 3.50
C LEU A 20 91.20 -0.73 3.12
N ARG A 21 91.36 -1.78 2.30
CA ARG A 21 92.68 -2.32 1.91
C ARG A 21 93.34 -1.59 0.72
N GLY A 22 92.81 -0.44 0.28
CA GLY A 22 93.33 0.34 -0.85
C GLY A 22 93.90 1.68 -0.38
N SER A 23 95.08 2.05 -0.89
CA SER A 23 95.75 3.32 -0.58
C SER A 23 94.98 4.49 -1.22
N PRO A 24 94.39 5.43 -0.45
CA PRO A 24 93.75 6.60 -1.01
C PRO A 24 94.78 7.49 -1.72
N VAL A 25 94.38 8.19 -2.78
CA VAL A 25 95.29 9.12 -3.47
C VAL A 25 95.53 10.30 -2.55
N VAL A 26 96.78 10.47 -2.11
CA VAL A 26 97.22 11.58 -1.26
C VAL A 26 98.01 12.58 -2.10
N LYS A 27 97.52 13.81 -2.22
CA LYS A 27 98.27 14.93 -2.83
C LYS A 27 98.62 15.95 -1.75
N ILE A 28 99.88 16.37 -1.71
CA ILE A 28 100.36 17.44 -0.83
C ILE A 28 100.68 18.65 -1.70
N THR A 29 100.20 19.82 -1.31
CA THR A 29 100.46 21.07 -2.00
C THR A 29 100.93 22.12 -0.99
N GLU A 30 102.04 22.78 -1.30
CA GLU A 30 102.57 23.88 -0.51
C GLU A 30 102.00 25.20 -1.04
N GLY A 31 101.33 25.95 -0.17
CA GLY A 31 100.77 27.27 -0.47
C GLY A 31 101.83 28.37 -0.47
N VAL A 32 101.49 29.51 -1.07
CA VAL A 32 102.38 30.69 -1.23
C VAL A 32 102.78 31.30 0.13
N ASP A 33 102.09 30.94 1.20
CA ASP A 33 102.25 31.35 2.59
C ASP A 33 103.02 30.33 3.46
N LYS A 34 103.61 29.29 2.86
CA LYS A 34 104.25 28.14 3.54
C LYS A 34 103.27 27.26 4.34
N MET A 35 101.96 27.36 4.10
CA MET A 35 101.00 26.38 4.63
C MET A 35 100.91 25.16 3.72
N PHE A 36 100.80 23.96 4.31
CA PHE A 36 100.64 22.71 3.57
C PHE A 36 99.18 22.28 3.58
N SER A 37 98.65 21.90 2.41
CA SER A 37 97.35 21.25 2.26
C SER A 37 97.56 19.81 1.81
N GLN A 38 96.80 18.88 2.39
CA GLN A 38 96.78 17.47 2.01
C GLN A 38 95.36 17.08 1.62
N THR A 39 95.20 16.53 0.42
CA THR A 39 93.90 16.02 -0.07
C THR A 39 93.98 14.51 -0.20
N SER A 40 93.00 13.83 0.41
CA SER A 40 92.81 12.38 0.29
C SER A 40 91.50 12.12 -0.44
N GLN A 41 91.54 11.39 -1.55
CA GLN A 41 90.35 11.00 -2.31
C GLN A 41 90.19 9.48 -2.28
N LEU A 42 88.95 9.04 -2.06
CA LEU A 42 88.53 7.64 -2.09
C LEU A 42 87.47 7.46 -3.17
N ASP A 43 87.77 6.64 -4.18
CA ASP A 43 86.76 6.20 -5.15
C ASP A 43 85.97 5.03 -4.56
N ILE A 44 84.65 5.18 -4.51
CA ILE A 44 83.75 4.21 -3.87
C ILE A 44 82.93 3.44 -4.91
N ASN A 45 82.56 2.21 -4.58
CA ASN A 45 81.62 1.44 -5.38
C ASN A 45 80.21 2.02 -5.24
N ILE A 46 79.58 2.36 -6.37
CA ILE A 46 78.25 2.98 -6.40
C ILE A 46 77.16 2.07 -5.79
N GLU A 47 77.28 0.74 -5.94
CA GLU A 47 76.31 -0.22 -5.40
C GLU A 47 76.37 -0.28 -3.87
N ASP A 48 77.56 -0.10 -3.29
CA ASP A 48 77.75 -0.02 -1.84
C ASP A 48 77.19 1.29 -1.29
N TRP A 49 77.45 2.40 -1.98
CA TRP A 49 76.90 3.71 -1.64
C TRP A 49 75.36 3.72 -1.67
N LEU A 50 74.76 3.16 -2.73
CA LEU A 50 73.31 3.04 -2.91
C LEU A 50 72.64 2.13 -1.88
N SER A 51 73.39 1.25 -1.21
CA SER A 51 72.92 0.41 -0.09
C SER A 51 72.97 1.11 1.28
N GLY A 52 73.49 2.35 1.30
CA GLY A 52 73.66 3.15 2.51
C GLY A 52 74.89 2.78 3.34
N SER A 53 75.97 2.29 2.72
CA SER A 53 77.26 2.14 3.42
C SER A 53 77.79 3.49 3.88
N GLU A 54 78.31 3.54 5.10
CA GLU A 54 78.94 4.73 5.67
C GLU A 54 80.45 4.71 5.42
N TYR A 55 80.98 5.85 4.97
CA TYR A 55 82.41 6.03 4.73
C TYR A 55 82.96 7.07 5.69
N THR A 56 83.96 6.67 6.46
CA THR A 56 84.57 7.48 7.51
C THR A 56 86.01 7.80 7.15
N CYS A 57 86.35 9.09 7.15
CA CYS A 57 87.70 9.61 7.01
C CYS A 57 88.20 10.06 8.38
N THR A 58 89.29 9.46 8.84
CA THR A 58 89.96 9.83 10.10
C THR A 58 91.28 10.50 9.77
N VAL A 59 91.41 11.77 10.12
CA VAL A 59 92.64 12.56 9.95
C VAL A 59 93.31 12.69 11.31
N THR A 60 94.54 12.19 11.44
CA THR A 60 95.29 12.22 12.71
C THR A 60 96.49 13.13 12.57
N LYS A 61 96.62 14.10 13.49
CA LYS A 61 97.80 14.98 13.59
C LYS A 61 98.29 14.97 15.04
N ASN A 62 99.56 14.62 15.26
CA ASN A 62 100.16 14.52 16.60
C ASN A 62 99.38 13.60 17.57
N GLY A 63 98.82 12.50 17.06
CA GLY A 63 98.03 11.56 17.86
C GLY A 63 96.58 12.00 18.16
N ILE A 64 96.14 13.17 17.68
CA ILE A 64 94.76 13.64 17.84
C ILE A 64 93.96 13.32 16.56
N PRO A 65 92.97 12.41 16.63
CA PRO A 65 92.13 12.08 15.48
C PRO A 65 90.96 13.06 15.33
N LYS A 66 90.67 13.47 14.10
CA LYS A 66 89.43 14.13 13.70
C LYS A 66 88.71 13.25 12.69
N VAL A 67 87.46 12.94 12.98
CA VAL A 67 86.65 12.00 12.20
C VAL A 67 85.57 12.74 11.44
N LEU A 68 85.43 12.43 10.16
CA LEU A 68 84.33 12.88 9.31
C LEU A 68 83.69 11.64 8.67
N SER A 69 82.38 11.50 8.81
CA SER A 69 81.62 10.42 8.18
C SER A 69 80.64 10.99 7.16
N THR A 70 80.43 10.25 6.08
CA THR A 70 79.41 10.55 5.10
C THR A 70 78.78 9.25 4.60
N SER A 71 77.48 9.30 4.34
CA SER A 71 76.72 8.24 3.71
C SER A 71 75.65 8.84 2.81
N LEU A 72 75.05 7.99 1.98
CA LEU A 72 73.85 8.37 1.22
C LEU A 72 72.73 8.87 2.15
N CYS A 73 72.62 8.31 3.36
CA CYS A 73 71.59 8.66 4.32
C CYS A 73 71.79 10.05 4.96
N SER A 74 73.02 10.57 4.96
CA SER A 74 73.37 11.86 5.59
C SER A 74 73.50 13.02 4.62
N THR A 75 73.53 12.77 3.31
CA THR A 75 73.87 13.76 2.28
C THR A 75 72.69 14.30 1.48
N TYR A 76 71.60 13.53 1.37
CA TYR A 76 70.42 13.90 0.58
C TYR A 76 69.15 13.93 1.43
N PRO A 77 68.20 14.86 1.17
CA PRO A 77 66.89 14.80 1.79
C PRO A 77 66.22 13.48 1.40
N ILE A 78 65.90 12.65 2.39
CA ILE A 78 65.36 11.31 2.21
C ILE A 78 63.94 11.41 1.65
N SER A 79 63.76 11.26 0.34
CA SER A 79 62.44 11.02 -0.23
C SER A 79 62.00 9.61 0.16
N ALA A 80 60.91 9.49 0.91
CA ALA A 80 60.33 8.19 1.25
C ALA A 80 59.93 7.44 -0.05
N PRO A 81 60.21 6.13 -0.16
CA PRO A 81 59.80 5.35 -1.31
C PRO A 81 58.27 5.20 -1.34
N SER A 82 57.68 5.14 -2.53
CA SER A 82 56.25 4.82 -2.68
C SER A 82 56.09 3.35 -3.04
N VAL A 83 55.24 2.66 -2.28
CA VAL A 83 54.91 1.25 -2.50
C VAL A 83 53.49 1.18 -3.05
N HIS A 84 53.33 0.48 -4.17
CA HIS A 84 52.04 0.16 -4.77
C HIS A 84 51.85 -1.36 -4.74
N LEU A 85 50.65 -1.79 -4.36
CA LEU A 85 50.31 -3.20 -4.23
C LEU A 85 48.97 -3.46 -4.93
N GLU A 86 48.99 -4.34 -5.92
CA GLU A 86 47.82 -4.75 -6.68
C GLU A 86 47.67 -6.27 -6.70
N SER A 87 46.49 -6.76 -7.08
CA SER A 87 46.26 -8.19 -7.28
C SER A 87 45.39 -8.44 -8.51
N VAL A 88 45.70 -9.52 -9.21
CA VAL A 88 45.01 -9.95 -10.42
C VAL A 88 44.60 -11.41 -10.26
N GLU A 89 43.36 -11.74 -10.62
CA GLU A 89 42.89 -13.13 -10.71
C GLU A 89 43.15 -13.69 -12.10
N ASP A 90 43.74 -14.88 -12.18
CA ASP A 90 43.92 -15.64 -13.41
C ASP A 90 43.31 -17.06 -13.31
N GLN A 91 43.53 -17.89 -14.33
CA GLN A 91 43.03 -19.27 -14.34
C GLN A 91 43.66 -20.15 -13.25
N ASN A 92 44.86 -19.80 -12.78
CA ASN A 92 45.66 -20.59 -11.85
C ASN A 92 45.57 -20.10 -10.40
N GLY A 93 45.02 -18.92 -10.15
CA GLY A 93 44.88 -18.36 -8.81
C GLY A 93 44.82 -16.84 -8.78
N PHE A 94 45.40 -16.27 -7.72
CA PHE A 94 45.56 -14.83 -7.53
C PHE A 94 47.05 -14.50 -7.49
N THR A 95 47.48 -13.50 -8.25
CA THR A 95 48.84 -12.97 -8.20
C THR A 95 48.82 -11.58 -7.61
N ALA A 96 49.52 -11.40 -6.48
CA ALA A 96 49.77 -10.11 -5.88
C ALA A 96 51.09 -9.54 -6.41
N THR A 97 51.08 -8.31 -6.91
CA THR A 97 52.26 -7.63 -7.45
C THR A 97 52.55 -6.38 -6.63
N CYS A 98 53.79 -6.28 -6.15
CA CYS A 98 54.31 -5.14 -5.43
C CYS A 98 55.28 -4.36 -6.30
N GLU A 99 54.96 -3.08 -6.52
CA GLU A 99 55.81 -2.13 -7.21
C GLU A 99 56.33 -1.08 -6.22
N VAL A 100 57.65 -0.98 -6.10
CA VAL A 100 58.30 -0.03 -5.19
C VAL A 100 59.08 0.96 -6.02
N PHE A 101 58.72 2.24 -5.93
CA PHE A 101 59.46 3.32 -6.57
C PHE A 101 60.45 3.91 -5.57
N THR A 102 61.75 3.76 -5.87
CA THR A 102 62.83 4.12 -4.95
C THR A 102 64.11 4.40 -5.73
N ALA A 103 64.89 5.38 -5.27
CA ALA A 103 66.24 5.67 -5.77
C ALA A 103 67.33 4.86 -5.04
N TYR A 104 66.95 4.08 -4.02
CA TYR A 104 67.86 3.36 -3.12
C TYR A 104 67.89 1.85 -3.44
N LYS A 105 69.04 1.20 -3.21
CA LYS A 105 69.16 -0.25 -3.33
C LYS A 105 68.52 -0.95 -2.13
N SER A 106 67.19 -1.05 -2.18
CA SER A 106 66.33 -1.49 -1.08
C SER A 106 65.95 -2.96 -1.21
N LYS A 107 65.53 -3.59 -0.11
CA LYS A 107 65.03 -4.98 -0.11
C LYS A 107 63.52 -5.01 0.02
N VAL A 108 62.85 -5.78 -0.83
CA VAL A 108 61.39 -6.03 -0.77
C VAL A 108 61.12 -7.24 0.13
N PHE A 109 60.04 -7.18 0.91
CA PHE A 109 59.59 -8.29 1.75
C PHE A 109 58.06 -8.35 1.79
N TRP A 110 57.54 -9.52 2.13
CA TRP A 110 56.10 -9.80 2.23
C TRP A 110 55.70 -10.23 3.63
N ILE A 111 54.51 -9.81 4.05
CA ILE A 111 53.83 -10.30 5.25
C ILE A 111 52.46 -10.82 4.82
N SER A 112 52.14 -12.05 5.21
CA SER A 112 50.82 -12.66 5.00
C SER A 112 50.04 -12.58 6.31
N ASP A 113 48.83 -12.02 6.26
CA ASP A 113 48.01 -11.63 7.41
C ASP A 113 48.78 -10.72 8.40
N ASN A 114 49.21 -11.29 9.53
CA ASN A 114 50.05 -10.66 10.56
C ASN A 114 51.26 -11.54 10.91
N GLY A 115 51.71 -12.39 9.99
CA GLY A 115 52.85 -13.29 10.18
C GLY A 115 54.21 -12.58 10.18
N GLU A 116 55.28 -13.37 10.26
CA GLU A 116 56.64 -12.82 10.20
C GLU A 116 56.99 -12.31 8.79
N PRO A 117 57.76 -11.21 8.67
CA PRO A 117 58.25 -10.71 7.39
C PRO A 117 59.16 -11.72 6.69
N SER A 118 58.86 -12.00 5.42
CA SER A 118 59.67 -12.86 4.55
C SER A 118 60.34 -12.02 3.47
N ASP A 119 61.68 -11.95 3.50
CA ASP A 119 62.48 -11.24 2.51
C ASP A 119 62.34 -11.90 1.13
N SER A 120 62.09 -11.07 0.11
CA SER A 120 62.06 -11.52 -1.28
C SER A 120 63.47 -11.54 -1.86
N THR A 121 63.78 -12.60 -2.59
CA THR A 121 65.01 -12.75 -3.38
C THR A 121 64.76 -12.71 -4.89
N THR A 122 63.51 -12.56 -5.31
CA THR A 122 63.06 -12.72 -6.70
C THR A 122 62.62 -11.42 -7.38
N TYR A 123 62.67 -10.29 -6.66
CA TYR A 123 62.27 -9.00 -7.21
C TYR A 123 63.19 -8.54 -8.35
N LYS A 124 62.61 -7.88 -9.35
CA LYS A 124 63.31 -7.34 -10.50
C LYS A 124 63.58 -5.85 -10.30
N GLU A 125 64.78 -5.41 -10.69
CA GLU A 125 65.16 -4.00 -10.65
C GLU A 125 65.02 -3.38 -12.04
N MET A 126 64.36 -2.23 -12.12
CA MET A 126 64.34 -1.37 -13.30
C MET A 126 65.19 -0.13 -13.03
N LYS A 127 66.21 0.07 -13.86
CA LYS A 127 67.15 1.18 -13.77
C LYS A 127 66.92 2.17 -14.91
N ASP A 128 67.26 3.44 -14.69
CA ASP A 128 67.21 4.48 -15.71
C ASP A 128 68.45 4.49 -16.61
N SER A 129 68.51 5.46 -17.53
CA SER A 129 69.65 5.65 -18.44
C SER A 129 70.98 5.91 -17.72
N ASP A 130 70.94 6.44 -16.50
CA ASP A 130 72.11 6.72 -15.65
C ASP A 130 72.42 5.55 -14.70
N ASN A 131 71.81 4.39 -14.93
CA ASN A 131 71.95 3.16 -14.14
C ASN A 131 71.48 3.31 -12.67
N ARG A 132 70.59 4.26 -12.39
CA ARG A 132 69.98 4.45 -11.06
C ARG A 132 68.72 3.63 -10.97
N ILE A 133 68.49 2.99 -9.82
CA ILE A 133 67.25 2.26 -9.56
C ILE A 133 66.09 3.25 -9.56
N GLN A 134 65.03 2.93 -10.32
CA GLN A 134 63.77 3.67 -10.29
C GLN A 134 62.63 2.84 -9.71
N ARG A 135 62.57 1.54 -10.04
CA ARG A 135 61.46 0.67 -9.64
C ARG A 135 61.94 -0.75 -9.31
N LEU A 136 61.42 -1.31 -8.22
CA LEU A 136 61.53 -2.72 -7.88
C LEU A 136 60.15 -3.38 -8.06
N THR A 137 60.08 -4.52 -8.74
CA THR A 137 58.81 -5.25 -8.94
C THR A 137 58.96 -6.68 -8.46
N ASP A 138 58.06 -7.11 -7.56
CA ASP A 138 57.99 -8.49 -7.08
C ASP A 138 56.56 -9.01 -7.13
N SER A 139 56.37 -10.28 -7.46
CA SER A 139 55.04 -10.88 -7.57
C SER A 139 54.98 -12.22 -6.85
N LYS A 140 53.87 -12.47 -6.14
CA LYS A 140 53.62 -13.73 -5.43
C LYS A 140 52.26 -14.30 -5.82
N THR A 141 52.25 -15.57 -6.23
CA THR A 141 51.04 -16.28 -6.67
C THR A 141 50.50 -17.18 -5.58
N PHE A 142 49.18 -17.16 -5.41
CA PHE A 142 48.43 -17.93 -4.42
C PHE A 142 47.35 -18.74 -5.12
N ASN A 143 47.12 -19.98 -4.67
CA ASN A 143 45.98 -20.74 -5.15
C ASN A 143 44.66 -20.13 -4.62
N LYS A 144 43.53 -20.44 -5.28
CA LYS A 144 42.21 -19.85 -4.94
C LYS A 144 41.75 -20.17 -3.52
N GLY A 145 42.10 -21.34 -2.98
CA GLY A 145 41.71 -21.75 -1.63
C GLY A 145 42.41 -20.93 -0.54
N VAL A 146 43.74 -20.80 -0.66
CA VAL A 146 44.60 -20.06 0.28
C VAL A 146 44.29 -18.56 0.20
N TRP A 147 44.12 -18.00 -1.01
CA TRP A 147 43.76 -16.58 -1.16
C TRP A 147 42.42 -16.26 -0.48
N LYS A 148 41.41 -17.12 -0.63
CA LYS A 148 40.08 -16.93 -0.01
C LYS A 148 40.09 -17.04 1.52
N SER A 149 41.07 -17.76 2.11
CA SER A 149 41.20 -17.90 3.57
C SER A 149 42.13 -16.85 4.21
N MET A 150 42.92 -16.13 3.41
CA MET A 150 43.78 -15.04 3.90
C MET A 150 42.94 -13.80 4.24
N LYS A 151 43.37 -13.09 5.28
CA LYS A 151 42.77 -11.83 5.74
C LYS A 151 43.41 -10.62 5.08
N SER A 152 44.73 -10.63 4.92
CA SER A 152 45.46 -9.53 4.30
C SER A 152 46.79 -10.00 3.72
N ILE A 153 47.33 -9.20 2.80
CA ILE A 153 48.70 -9.32 2.33
C ILE A 153 49.34 -7.94 2.35
N THR A 154 50.55 -7.87 2.89
CA THR A 154 51.31 -6.62 3.00
C THR A 154 52.62 -6.77 2.25
N CYS A 155 52.92 -5.80 1.39
CA CYS A 155 54.25 -5.63 0.82
C CYS A 155 54.98 -4.52 1.56
N GLY A 156 56.27 -4.73 1.81
CA GLY A 156 57.14 -3.74 2.43
C GLY A 156 58.48 -3.59 1.71
N VAL A 157 59.06 -2.41 1.86
CA VAL A 157 60.44 -2.12 1.45
C VAL A 157 61.26 -1.66 2.65
N LYS A 158 62.47 -2.20 2.79
CA LYS A 158 63.43 -1.81 3.84
C LYS A 158 64.76 -1.35 3.26
N HIS A 159 65.35 -0.34 3.89
CA HIS A 159 66.66 0.21 3.57
C HIS A 159 67.31 0.82 4.83
N LYS A 160 68.63 1.02 4.83
CA LYS A 160 69.32 1.63 5.98
C LYS A 160 68.92 3.09 6.22
N CYS A 161 68.57 3.83 5.16
CA CYS A 161 68.31 5.27 5.24
C CYS A 161 66.87 5.66 5.62
N PHE A 162 65.93 4.72 5.71
CA PHE A 162 64.53 5.04 6.06
C PHE A 162 63.88 3.89 6.82
N THR A 163 62.87 4.22 7.62
CA THR A 163 62.01 3.21 8.25
C THR A 163 61.19 2.49 7.19
N SER A 164 60.99 1.18 7.35
CA SER A 164 60.28 0.37 6.37
C SER A 164 58.92 0.96 6.00
N VAL A 165 58.66 1.08 4.70
CA VAL A 165 57.36 1.55 4.17
C VAL A 165 56.54 0.32 3.80
N LEU A 166 55.31 0.27 4.29
CA LEU A 166 54.38 -0.86 4.14
C LEU A 166 53.15 -0.44 3.35
N THR A 167 52.62 -1.33 2.53
CA THR A 167 51.30 -1.20 1.90
C THR A 167 50.54 -2.50 2.06
N THR A 168 49.38 -2.43 2.69
CA THR A 168 48.53 -3.59 3.00
C THR A 168 47.30 -3.61 2.11
N MET A 169 47.08 -4.75 1.48
CA MET A 169 45.83 -5.09 0.81
C MET A 169 45.02 -6.01 1.73
N ASN A 170 43.84 -5.55 2.15
CA ASN A 170 42.89 -6.41 2.84
C ASN A 170 42.21 -7.31 1.82
N ILE A 171 42.32 -8.63 2.01
CA ILE A 171 41.65 -9.60 1.15
C ILE A 171 40.22 -9.71 1.66
N ILE A 172 39.34 -8.91 1.06
CA ILE A 172 37.91 -8.97 1.34
C ILE A 172 37.41 -10.26 0.67
N ALA A 173 37.15 -11.30 1.45
CA ALA A 173 36.25 -12.36 1.01
C ALA A 173 34.98 -11.65 0.52
N GLN A 174 34.69 -11.72 -0.78
CA GLN A 174 33.46 -11.14 -1.33
C GLN A 174 32.32 -11.68 -0.47
N LYS A 175 31.73 -10.78 0.33
CA LYS A 175 30.76 -11.16 1.36
C LYS A 175 29.65 -11.92 0.66
N THR A 176 29.45 -13.18 1.03
CA THR A 176 28.33 -13.98 0.53
C THR A 176 27.05 -13.16 0.70
N THR A 177 26.37 -12.85 -0.40
CA THR A 177 25.11 -12.13 -0.38
C THR A 177 24.00 -13.11 -0.69
N PHE A 178 23.09 -13.28 0.28
CA PHE A 178 21.89 -14.10 0.09
C PHE A 178 20.91 -13.39 -0.86
N PRO A 179 20.19 -14.10 -1.76
CA PRO A 179 19.27 -13.46 -2.70
C PRO A 179 18.12 -12.72 -2.02
N ASN A 180 17.75 -11.59 -2.62
CA ASN A 180 16.43 -11.00 -2.41
C ASN A 180 15.40 -11.83 -3.19
N MET A 181 14.40 -12.35 -2.49
CA MET A 181 13.37 -13.22 -3.05
C MET A 181 12.08 -12.44 -3.31
N THR A 182 11.51 -12.58 -4.49
CA THR A 182 10.17 -12.09 -4.83
C THR A 182 9.39 -13.22 -5.50
N LEU A 183 8.19 -13.49 -5.02
CA LEU A 183 7.33 -14.57 -5.52
C LEU A 183 6.02 -13.97 -6.02
N TYR A 184 5.68 -14.23 -7.27
CA TYR A 184 4.47 -13.70 -7.91
C TYR A 184 3.93 -14.67 -8.96
N HIS A 185 2.69 -14.43 -9.40
CA HIS A 185 2.05 -15.17 -10.49
C HIS A 185 1.92 -14.27 -11.73
N GLN A 186 1.95 -14.87 -12.92
CA GLN A 186 1.68 -14.15 -14.19
C GLN A 186 0.41 -14.68 -14.86
N LEU A 187 -0.74 -14.09 -14.54
CA LEU A 187 -1.94 -14.37 -15.32
C LEU A 187 -1.95 -13.45 -16.56
N ARG A 188 -1.69 -14.02 -17.74
CA ARG A 188 -1.69 -13.30 -19.04
C ARG A 188 -3.09 -12.95 -19.56
N SER A 189 -4.15 -13.58 -19.04
CA SER A 189 -5.56 -13.35 -19.40
C SER A 189 -6.49 -14.10 -18.43
N GLU A 190 -7.82 -13.97 -18.60
CA GLU A 190 -8.88 -14.61 -17.80
C GLU A 190 -8.55 -16.06 -17.36
N PRO A 191 -8.67 -16.38 -16.05
CA PRO A 191 -8.33 -17.71 -15.49
C PRO A 191 -9.08 -18.88 -16.12
N THR A 192 -10.26 -18.63 -16.70
CA THR A 192 -11.21 -19.66 -17.16
C THR A 192 -10.81 -20.36 -18.46
N LYS A 193 -9.85 -19.81 -19.23
CA LYS A 193 -9.32 -20.45 -20.46
C LYS A 193 -7.93 -21.06 -20.27
N ALA A 194 -7.22 -20.72 -19.19
CA ALA A 194 -5.88 -21.20 -18.92
C ALA A 194 -5.91 -22.50 -18.10
N LYS A 195 -5.24 -23.57 -18.58
CA LYS A 195 -5.14 -24.84 -17.84
C LYS A 195 -4.13 -24.83 -16.70
N ARG A 196 -3.21 -23.85 -16.68
CA ARG A 196 -2.11 -23.76 -15.71
C ARG A 196 -1.84 -22.31 -15.31
N VAL A 197 -1.35 -22.12 -14.09
CA VAL A 197 -0.92 -20.81 -13.56
C VAL A 197 0.61 -20.79 -13.45
N PRO A 198 1.32 -19.88 -14.14
CA PRO A 198 2.76 -19.76 -13.97
C PRO A 198 3.07 -18.99 -12.68
N LEU A 199 3.81 -19.63 -11.78
CA LEU A 199 4.38 -19.04 -10.57
C LEU A 199 5.86 -18.79 -10.79
N ILE A 200 6.32 -17.60 -10.42
CA ILE A 200 7.68 -17.13 -10.68
C ILE A 200 8.33 -16.72 -9.35
N CYS A 201 9.43 -17.38 -9.03
CA CYS A 201 10.33 -17.03 -7.95
C CYS A 201 11.54 -16.30 -8.53
N PHE A 202 11.60 -15.00 -8.30
CA PHE A 202 12.63 -14.10 -8.79
C PHE A 202 13.65 -13.79 -7.69
N LEU A 203 14.92 -14.07 -7.97
CA LEU A 203 16.04 -13.98 -7.05
C LEU A 203 17.03 -12.95 -7.59
N THR A 204 17.43 -11.97 -6.78
CA THR A 204 18.34 -10.91 -7.20
C THR A 204 19.44 -10.62 -6.20
N GLY A 205 20.58 -10.15 -6.70
CA GLY A 205 21.67 -9.59 -5.89
C GLY A 205 22.45 -10.62 -5.06
N PHE A 206 22.48 -11.88 -5.49
CA PHE A 206 23.18 -12.93 -4.75
C PHE A 206 24.58 -13.22 -5.27
N TYR A 207 25.43 -13.70 -4.37
CA TYR A 207 26.79 -14.14 -4.66
C TYR A 207 27.21 -15.19 -3.62
N PRO A 208 27.87 -16.31 -4.00
CA PRO A 208 28.30 -16.69 -5.35
C PRO A 208 27.13 -17.20 -6.23
N LYS A 209 27.42 -17.57 -7.49
CA LYS A 209 26.43 -18.00 -8.49
C LYS A 209 25.67 -19.27 -8.09
N GLU A 210 26.30 -20.14 -7.30
CA GLU A 210 25.75 -21.44 -6.93
C GLU A 210 24.64 -21.29 -5.87
N ILE A 211 23.40 -21.56 -6.30
CA ILE A 211 22.21 -21.63 -5.44
C ILE A 211 21.33 -22.81 -5.87
N SER A 212 20.53 -23.34 -4.93
CA SER A 212 19.53 -24.38 -5.20
C SER A 212 18.12 -23.84 -4.94
N VAL A 213 17.19 -24.12 -5.85
CA VAL A 213 15.77 -23.74 -5.74
C VAL A 213 14.89 -24.99 -5.77
N GLU A 214 14.11 -25.17 -4.71
CA GLU A 214 13.16 -26.28 -4.53
C GLU A 214 11.73 -25.73 -4.43
N TRP A 215 10.78 -26.41 -5.08
CA TRP A 215 9.37 -26.08 -4.97
C TRP A 215 8.63 -27.09 -4.09
N LYS A 216 7.70 -26.60 -3.28
CA LYS A 216 6.78 -27.42 -2.48
C LYS A 216 5.34 -27.04 -2.79
N GLU A 217 4.44 -28.02 -2.77
CA GLU A 217 2.99 -27.86 -2.81
C GLU A 217 2.42 -28.35 -1.48
N ASP A 218 1.73 -27.48 -0.74
CA ASP A 218 1.16 -27.77 0.58
C ASP A 218 2.17 -28.49 1.50
N LYS A 219 3.40 -27.94 1.56
CA LYS A 219 4.58 -28.45 2.31
C LYS A 219 5.18 -29.77 1.81
N LYS A 220 4.65 -30.38 0.77
CA LYS A 220 5.19 -31.61 0.15
C LYS A 220 6.05 -31.28 -1.07
N PRO A 221 7.02 -32.13 -1.45
CA PRO A 221 7.82 -31.91 -2.66
C PRO A 221 6.92 -31.76 -3.90
N PHE A 222 7.12 -30.69 -4.66
CA PHE A 222 6.37 -30.46 -5.89
C PHE A 222 6.99 -31.26 -7.05
N GLY A 223 6.18 -32.05 -7.75
CA GLY A 223 6.65 -32.93 -8.84
C GLY A 223 6.83 -32.26 -10.20
N GLY A 224 6.62 -30.94 -10.31
CA GLY A 224 6.78 -30.21 -11.57
C GLY A 224 8.23 -29.84 -11.87
N SER A 225 8.56 -29.70 -13.15
CA SER A 225 9.90 -29.31 -13.61
C SER A 225 10.01 -27.79 -13.71
N PRO A 226 10.82 -27.12 -12.87
CA PRO A 226 11.00 -25.67 -12.95
C PRO A 226 11.83 -25.27 -14.16
N VAL A 227 11.41 -24.20 -14.84
CA VAL A 227 12.23 -23.52 -15.86
C VAL A 227 13.10 -22.49 -15.15
N VAL A 228 14.42 -22.58 -15.32
CA VAL A 228 15.39 -21.70 -14.65
C VAL A 228 16.11 -20.82 -15.67
N SER A 229 16.18 -19.52 -15.41
CA SER A 229 16.94 -18.56 -16.20
C SER A 229 17.86 -17.73 -15.31
N ASN A 230 19.09 -17.48 -15.75
CA ASN A 230 20.14 -16.80 -14.98
C ASN A 230 20.65 -15.57 -15.73
N MET A 231 20.98 -14.52 -14.98
CA MET A 231 21.58 -13.29 -15.49
C MET A 231 22.66 -12.78 -14.53
N GLU A 232 23.74 -12.23 -15.08
CA GLU A 232 24.84 -11.61 -14.32
C GLU A 232 24.76 -10.09 -14.49
N GLY A 233 24.79 -9.36 -13.38
CA GLY A 233 24.81 -7.90 -13.35
C GLY A 233 26.23 -7.33 -13.47
N GLU A 234 26.34 -6.06 -13.85
CA GLU A 234 27.63 -5.35 -13.95
C GLU A 234 28.39 -5.28 -12.61
N ASP A 235 27.68 -5.43 -11.48
CA ASP A 235 28.23 -5.45 -10.12
C ASP A 235 28.77 -6.83 -9.68
N LYS A 236 28.90 -7.78 -10.62
CA LYS A 236 29.29 -9.20 -10.39
C LYS A 236 28.35 -9.96 -9.45
N LYS A 237 27.11 -9.49 -9.26
CA LYS A 237 26.05 -10.24 -8.58
C LYS A 237 25.15 -10.94 -9.57
N PHE A 238 24.54 -12.03 -9.11
CA PHE A 238 23.69 -12.88 -9.93
C PHE A 238 22.21 -12.64 -9.65
N SER A 239 21.41 -12.85 -10.68
CA SER A 239 19.95 -12.94 -10.61
C SER A 239 19.49 -14.24 -11.26
N GLN A 240 18.48 -14.87 -10.68
CA GLN A 240 17.92 -16.15 -11.16
C GLN A 240 16.40 -16.10 -11.08
N THR A 241 15.75 -16.60 -12.12
CA THR A 241 14.30 -16.76 -12.17
C THR A 241 13.98 -18.25 -12.24
N SER A 242 13.19 -18.75 -11.30
CA SER A 242 12.62 -20.11 -11.34
C SER A 242 11.12 -20.00 -11.58
N GLN A 243 10.62 -20.61 -12.65
CA GLN A 243 9.20 -20.63 -12.98
C GLN A 243 8.65 -22.06 -12.96
N VAL A 244 7.49 -22.25 -12.33
CA VAL A 244 6.71 -23.51 -12.38
C VAL A 244 5.29 -23.24 -12.84
N ASP A 245 4.73 -24.17 -13.61
CA ASP A 245 3.33 -24.13 -13.98
C ASP A 245 2.52 -25.04 -13.06
N VAL A 246 1.59 -24.47 -12.31
CA VAL A 246 0.73 -25.20 -11.38
C VAL A 246 -0.67 -25.39 -11.94
N ASP A 247 -1.39 -26.38 -11.42
CA ASP A 247 -2.76 -26.67 -11.84
C ASP A 247 -3.73 -25.56 -11.38
N VAL A 248 -4.58 -25.08 -12.29
CA VAL A 248 -5.51 -23.97 -12.03
C VAL A 248 -6.53 -24.31 -10.94
N GLU A 249 -7.00 -25.56 -10.90
CA GLU A 249 -8.03 -26.01 -9.96
C GLU A 249 -7.47 -26.07 -8.54
N LYS A 250 -6.26 -26.60 -8.40
CA LYS A 250 -5.55 -26.62 -7.13
C LYS A 250 -5.21 -25.23 -6.63
N TRP A 251 -4.70 -24.36 -7.51
CA TRP A 251 -4.43 -22.96 -7.19
C TRP A 251 -5.67 -22.23 -6.67
N LEU A 252 -6.80 -22.32 -7.39
CA LEU A 252 -8.07 -21.67 -7.02
C LEU A 252 -8.71 -22.26 -5.77
N SER A 253 -8.37 -23.50 -5.39
CA SER A 253 -8.80 -24.11 -4.12
C SER A 253 -8.01 -23.63 -2.88
N GLY A 254 -6.97 -22.81 -3.09
CA GLY A 254 -6.12 -22.30 -2.03
C GLY A 254 -4.94 -23.20 -1.65
N SER A 255 -4.45 -24.05 -2.55
CA SER A 255 -3.15 -24.72 -2.33
C SER A 255 -2.02 -23.71 -2.24
N GLU A 256 -1.09 -23.95 -1.32
CA GLU A 256 0.06 -23.10 -1.06
C GLU A 256 1.30 -23.63 -1.78
N TYR A 257 1.98 -22.76 -2.51
CA TYR A 257 3.19 -23.09 -3.24
C TYR A 257 4.38 -22.34 -2.66
N THR A 258 5.42 -23.07 -2.28
CA THR A 258 6.59 -22.52 -1.60
C THR A 258 7.82 -22.64 -2.48
N CYS A 259 8.50 -21.51 -2.71
CA CYS A 259 9.83 -21.47 -3.28
C CYS A 259 10.86 -21.45 -2.15
N LYS A 260 11.64 -22.52 -2.01
CA LYS A 260 12.72 -22.64 -1.02
C LYS A 260 14.06 -22.49 -1.73
N VAL A 261 14.86 -21.53 -1.29
CA VAL A 261 16.18 -21.23 -1.84
C VAL A 261 17.23 -21.57 -0.81
N THR A 262 18.26 -22.30 -1.24
CA THR A 262 19.39 -22.69 -0.41
C THR A 262 20.69 -22.20 -1.04
N GLN A 263 21.51 -21.51 -0.26
CA GLN A 263 22.84 -21.05 -0.65
C GLN A 263 23.82 -21.41 0.46
N ASN A 264 24.81 -22.25 0.15
CA ASN A 264 25.70 -22.86 1.13
C ASN A 264 24.91 -23.59 2.24
N THR A 265 24.92 -23.06 3.47
CA THR A 265 24.18 -23.58 4.64
C THR A 265 22.88 -22.83 4.92
N ASP A 266 22.70 -21.65 4.33
CA ASP A 266 21.56 -20.79 4.59
C ASP A 266 20.39 -21.16 3.67
N SER A 267 19.19 -21.15 4.23
CA SER A 267 17.97 -21.34 3.45
C SER A 267 16.89 -20.35 3.83
N LYS A 268 16.13 -19.90 2.84
CA LYS A 268 14.92 -19.09 3.03
C LYS A 268 13.82 -19.64 2.14
N GLU A 269 12.58 -19.50 2.59
CA GLU A 269 11.42 -19.89 1.83
C GLU A 269 10.38 -18.78 1.80
N LEU A 270 9.71 -18.64 0.66
CA LEU A 270 8.59 -17.73 0.46
C LEU A 270 7.43 -18.53 -0.14
N SER A 271 6.24 -18.33 0.41
CA SER A 271 5.02 -19.02 -0.02
C SER A 271 4.07 -18.06 -0.73
N ILE A 272 3.33 -18.59 -1.71
CA ILE A 272 2.27 -17.88 -2.42
C ILE A 272 1.07 -18.80 -2.59
N SER A 273 -0.12 -18.22 -2.47
CA SER A 273 -1.37 -18.88 -2.79
C SER A 273 -2.34 -17.87 -3.38
N VAL A 274 -3.48 -18.34 -3.87
CA VAL A 274 -4.56 -17.42 -4.29
C VAL A 274 -5.01 -16.51 -3.12
N CYS A 275 -4.88 -16.97 -1.88
CA CYS A 275 -5.27 -16.23 -0.68
C CYS A 275 -4.35 -15.04 -0.36
N SER A 276 -3.07 -15.11 -0.74
CA SER A 276 -2.10 -14.03 -0.48
C SER A 276 -1.99 -13.01 -1.62
N THR A 277 -2.50 -13.35 -2.80
CA THR A 277 -2.40 -12.53 -4.02
C THR A 277 -3.61 -11.64 -4.24
N HIS A 278 -4.77 -12.02 -3.67
CA HIS A 278 -5.98 -11.22 -3.67
C HIS A 278 -6.25 -10.74 -2.23
N PRO A 279 -6.75 -9.52 -2.02
CA PRO A 279 -7.21 -9.12 -0.69
C PRO A 279 -8.24 -10.16 -0.23
N ILE A 280 -8.15 -10.60 1.04
CA ILE A 280 -9.10 -11.55 1.63
C ILE A 280 -10.50 -10.91 1.59
N SER A 281 -11.20 -11.08 0.47
CA SER A 281 -12.56 -10.62 0.29
C SER A 281 -13.47 -11.68 0.90
N SER A 282 -14.15 -11.34 1.99
CA SER A 282 -15.20 -12.20 2.53
C SER A 282 -16.27 -12.43 1.45
N PRO A 283 -16.73 -13.68 1.26
CA PRO A 283 -17.77 -13.96 0.28
C PRO A 283 -19.07 -13.26 0.70
N SER A 284 -19.83 -12.77 -0.29
CA SER A 284 -21.18 -12.26 -0.03
C SER A 284 -22.16 -13.40 -0.21
N VAL A 285 -22.86 -13.75 0.86
CA VAL A 285 -23.88 -14.79 0.88
C VAL A 285 -25.23 -14.12 1.00
N HIS A 286 -26.07 -14.27 -0.03
CA HIS A 286 -27.46 -13.86 -0.04
C HIS A 286 -28.34 -15.11 0.07
N LEU A 287 -29.32 -15.08 0.96
CA LEU A 287 -30.22 -16.21 1.22
C LEU A 287 -31.64 -15.68 1.17
N GLU A 288 -32.39 -16.14 0.18
CA GLU A 288 -33.78 -15.73 -0.06
C GLU A 288 -34.70 -16.95 -0.14
N SER A 289 -35.99 -16.72 0.04
CA SER A 289 -37.01 -17.76 -0.09
C SER A 289 -38.20 -17.23 -0.87
N PHE A 290 -38.80 -18.10 -1.68
CA PHE A 290 -39.93 -17.79 -2.54
C PHE A 290 -41.02 -18.85 -2.35
N GLU A 291 -42.26 -18.41 -2.13
CA GLU A 291 -43.42 -19.30 -2.10
C GLU A 291 -44.01 -19.47 -3.51
N SER A 292 -44.29 -20.71 -3.89
CA SER A 292 -45.07 -21.07 -5.05
C SER A 292 -46.39 -21.73 -4.63
N GLN A 293 -47.30 -22.00 -5.57
CA GLN A 293 -48.61 -22.59 -5.26
C GLN A 293 -48.52 -23.86 -4.38
N ASP A 294 -47.52 -24.71 -4.60
CA ASP A 294 -47.42 -26.02 -3.94
C ASP A 294 -46.16 -26.21 -3.07
N ALA A 295 -45.19 -25.28 -3.10
CA ALA A 295 -43.88 -25.48 -2.47
C ALA A 295 -43.17 -24.16 -2.13
N PHE A 296 -42.20 -24.22 -1.22
CA PHE A 296 -41.26 -23.14 -0.94
C PHE A 296 -39.91 -23.46 -1.56
N THR A 297 -39.29 -22.50 -2.22
CA THR A 297 -37.92 -22.62 -2.73
C THR A 297 -37.02 -21.64 -2.01
N ALA A 298 -35.98 -22.14 -1.35
CA ALA A 298 -34.91 -21.31 -0.80
C ALA A 298 -33.74 -21.27 -1.78
N THR A 299 -33.24 -20.08 -2.07
CA THR A 299 -32.10 -19.86 -2.96
C THR A 299 -30.97 -19.22 -2.18
N CYS A 300 -29.80 -19.87 -2.24
CA CYS A 300 -28.55 -19.31 -1.74
C CYS A 300 -27.71 -18.85 -2.92
N GLU A 301 -27.47 -17.54 -2.99
CA GLU A 301 -26.61 -16.91 -3.98
C GLU A 301 -25.31 -16.46 -3.30
N VAL A 302 -24.20 -16.98 -3.78
CA VAL A 302 -22.88 -16.76 -3.19
C VAL A 302 -21.98 -16.08 -4.22
N PHE A 303 -21.47 -14.92 -3.86
CA PHE A 303 -20.47 -14.20 -4.64
C PHE A 303 -19.11 -14.34 -3.98
N THR A 304 -18.19 -15.01 -4.66
CA THR A 304 -16.85 -15.32 -4.14
C THR A 304 -15.81 -15.26 -5.25
N ALA A 305 -14.61 -14.73 -4.96
CA ALA A 305 -13.48 -14.76 -5.90
C ALA A 305 -12.80 -16.14 -5.97
N TYR A 306 -13.25 -17.10 -5.15
CA TYR A 306 -12.59 -18.39 -4.93
C TYR A 306 -13.52 -19.55 -5.26
N LYS A 307 -12.95 -20.69 -5.66
CA LYS A 307 -13.72 -21.92 -5.89
C LYS A 307 -14.15 -22.55 -4.56
N SER A 308 -15.24 -22.01 -4.02
CA SER A 308 -15.71 -22.26 -2.66
C SER A 308 -16.73 -23.40 -2.62
N LYS A 309 -16.86 -24.05 -1.46
CA LYS A 309 -17.87 -25.08 -1.23
C LYS A 309 -19.07 -24.48 -0.53
N VAL A 310 -20.27 -24.84 -0.97
CA VAL A 310 -21.54 -24.33 -0.42
C VAL A 310 -22.26 -25.48 0.30
N PHE A 311 -22.75 -25.21 1.51
CA PHE A 311 -23.42 -26.16 2.37
C PHE A 311 -24.78 -25.66 2.81
N TRP A 312 -25.75 -26.57 2.86
CA TRP A 312 -27.05 -26.33 3.50
C TRP A 312 -27.06 -26.92 4.90
N ILE A 313 -27.59 -26.15 5.84
CA ILE A 313 -27.80 -26.54 7.23
C ILE A 313 -29.28 -26.37 7.55
N LEU A 314 -29.97 -27.46 7.88
CA LEU A 314 -31.38 -27.46 8.27
C LEU A 314 -31.50 -27.63 9.79
N ASP A 315 -32.24 -26.74 10.44
CA ASP A 315 -32.49 -26.76 11.90
C ASP A 315 -31.24 -26.93 12.78
N GLY A 316 -30.07 -26.51 12.26
CA GLY A 316 -28.79 -26.62 12.93
C GLY A 316 -28.24 -28.05 13.08
N ARG A 317 -28.83 -29.07 12.43
CA ARG A 317 -28.45 -30.48 12.64
C ARG A 317 -27.58 -31.08 11.55
N ASP A 318 -27.99 -30.95 10.28
CA ASP A 318 -27.31 -31.61 9.16
C ASP A 318 -26.66 -30.60 8.20
N LYS A 319 -25.32 -30.62 8.11
CA LYS A 319 -24.55 -29.89 7.09
C LYS A 319 -24.34 -30.78 5.87
N LYS A 320 -24.95 -30.45 4.73
CA LYS A 320 -24.81 -31.19 3.46
C LYS A 320 -24.18 -30.32 2.38
N GLU A 321 -23.10 -30.83 1.77
CA GLU A 321 -22.43 -30.17 0.63
C GLU A 321 -23.35 -30.19 -0.60
N SER A 322 -23.47 -29.02 -1.24
CA SER A 322 -24.20 -28.89 -2.48
C SER A 322 -23.33 -29.32 -3.67
N LYS A 323 -23.87 -30.19 -4.52
CA LYS A 323 -23.16 -30.76 -5.68
C LYS A 323 -23.46 -30.09 -7.02
N ASN A 324 -24.57 -29.34 -7.13
CA ASN A 324 -25.06 -28.76 -8.39
C ASN A 324 -25.35 -27.26 -8.21
N TYR A 325 -24.37 -26.40 -8.47
CA TYR A 325 -24.56 -24.95 -8.56
C TYR A 325 -24.24 -24.47 -9.97
N THR A 326 -24.93 -23.43 -10.44
CA THR A 326 -24.63 -22.80 -11.72
C THR A 326 -23.57 -21.73 -11.51
N ASP A 327 -22.49 -21.81 -12.29
CA ASP A 327 -21.40 -20.82 -12.31
C ASP A 327 -21.61 -19.90 -13.52
N SER A 328 -21.76 -18.60 -13.27
CA SER A 328 -21.76 -17.58 -14.32
C SER A 328 -20.42 -16.87 -14.35
N THR A 329 -19.70 -16.98 -15.47
CA THR A 329 -18.32 -16.49 -15.63
C THR A 329 -18.18 -14.97 -15.55
N ASN A 330 -17.36 -14.46 -14.61
CA ASN A 330 -16.27 -13.47 -14.77
C ASN A 330 -15.73 -13.02 -13.40
N THR A 331 -14.42 -13.19 -13.12
CA THR A 331 -13.62 -12.73 -11.94
C THR A 331 -14.14 -12.99 -10.51
N ILE A 332 -15.44 -12.97 -10.27
CA ILE A 332 -16.16 -13.35 -9.05
C ILE A 332 -17.12 -14.47 -9.49
N GLN A 333 -16.94 -15.66 -8.94
CA GLN A 333 -17.87 -16.77 -9.12
C GLN A 333 -19.18 -16.43 -8.41
N ARG A 334 -20.28 -16.53 -9.15
CA ARG A 334 -21.63 -16.48 -8.63
C ARG A 334 -22.15 -17.90 -8.57
N LEU A 335 -22.18 -18.48 -7.38
CA LEU A 335 -22.68 -19.83 -7.14
C LEU A 335 -24.14 -19.69 -6.72
N VAL A 336 -25.06 -20.11 -7.58
CA VAL A 336 -26.49 -20.14 -7.27
C VAL A 336 -26.89 -21.58 -6.97
N HIS A 337 -27.49 -21.80 -5.81
CA HIS A 337 -28.10 -23.09 -5.48
C HIS A 337 -29.47 -22.91 -4.85
N SER A 338 -30.47 -23.57 -5.43
CA SER A 338 -31.85 -23.54 -4.94
C SER A 338 -32.27 -24.89 -4.39
N ARG A 339 -32.99 -24.89 -3.28
CA ARG A 339 -33.56 -26.09 -2.64
C ARG A 339 -35.05 -25.90 -2.42
N THR A 340 -35.83 -26.86 -2.87
CA THR A 340 -37.30 -26.84 -2.77
C THR A 340 -37.78 -27.71 -1.61
N PHE A 341 -38.80 -27.24 -0.91
CA PHE A 341 -39.45 -27.84 0.24
C PHE A 341 -40.97 -27.87 0.02
N THR A 342 -41.63 -28.93 0.45
CA THR A 342 -43.10 -28.97 0.49
C THR A 342 -43.65 -28.00 1.55
N LYS A 343 -44.93 -27.63 1.45
CA LYS A 343 -45.57 -26.73 2.43
C LYS A 343 -45.54 -27.28 3.87
N ASP A 344 -45.68 -28.59 4.03
CA ASP A 344 -45.66 -29.23 5.36
C ASP A 344 -44.25 -29.29 5.95
N GLU A 345 -43.23 -29.54 5.11
CA GLU A 345 -41.83 -29.45 5.52
C GLU A 345 -41.47 -28.01 5.92
N TRP A 346 -41.89 -27.01 5.15
CA TRP A 346 -41.60 -25.61 5.45
C TRP A 346 -42.21 -25.14 6.77
N LYS A 347 -43.48 -25.50 7.02
CA LYS A 347 -44.19 -25.14 8.26
C LYS A 347 -43.62 -25.81 9.52
N SER A 348 -42.97 -26.96 9.37
CA SER A 348 -42.40 -27.70 10.50
C SER A 348 -40.94 -27.32 10.81
N MET A 349 -40.25 -26.69 9.85
CA MET A 349 -38.87 -26.22 10.02
C MET A 349 -38.78 -24.98 10.90
N LYS A 350 -37.68 -24.86 11.65
CA LYS A 350 -37.39 -23.69 12.50
C LYS A 350 -36.46 -22.71 11.80
N SER A 351 -35.45 -23.21 11.09
CA SER A 351 -34.46 -22.35 10.44
C SER A 351 -33.78 -23.06 9.27
N ILE A 352 -33.41 -22.27 8.26
CA ILE A 352 -32.55 -22.71 7.17
C ILE A 352 -31.28 -21.86 7.17
N ALA A 353 -30.14 -22.47 6.87
CA ALA A 353 -28.91 -21.72 6.71
C ALA A 353 -28.10 -22.20 5.52
N CYS A 354 -27.43 -21.24 4.89
CA CYS A 354 -26.45 -21.45 3.84
C CYS A 354 -25.07 -21.05 4.37
N GLU A 355 -24.11 -21.94 4.25
CA GLU A 355 -22.74 -21.73 4.69
C GLU A 355 -21.76 -21.95 3.55
N VAL A 356 -20.80 -21.05 3.42
CA VAL A 356 -19.77 -21.10 2.37
C VAL A 356 -18.41 -21.24 3.01
N GLU A 357 -17.63 -22.18 2.49
CA GLU A 357 -16.29 -22.48 2.99
C GLU A 357 -15.24 -22.41 1.88
N HIS A 358 -14.09 -21.85 2.24
CA HIS A 358 -12.89 -21.86 1.43
C HIS A 358 -11.65 -21.74 2.34
N LYS A 359 -10.47 -22.16 1.88
CA LYS A 359 -9.23 -22.03 2.66
C LYS A 359 -8.83 -20.58 2.95
N CYS A 360 -9.25 -19.64 2.09
CA CYS A 360 -8.83 -18.22 2.18
C CYS A 360 -9.65 -17.37 3.15
N PHE A 361 -10.77 -17.86 3.68
CA PHE A 361 -11.62 -17.08 4.59
C PHE A 361 -12.29 -17.98 5.64
N THR A 362 -12.67 -17.40 6.77
CA THR A 362 -13.48 -18.10 7.77
C THR A 362 -14.88 -18.41 7.22
N PRO A 363 -15.46 -19.59 7.48
CA PRO A 363 -16.79 -19.95 7.00
C PRO A 363 -17.83 -18.86 7.22
N VAL A 364 -18.52 -18.44 6.15
CA VAL A 364 -19.56 -17.42 6.21
C VAL A 364 -20.91 -18.11 6.17
N LYS A 365 -21.70 -17.96 7.23
CA LYS A 365 -23.03 -18.55 7.37
C LYS A 365 -24.10 -17.47 7.39
N LYS A 366 -25.11 -17.63 6.56
CA LYS A 366 -26.36 -16.88 6.62
C LYS A 366 -27.50 -17.80 7.04
N THR A 367 -28.26 -17.37 8.03
CA THR A 367 -29.38 -18.12 8.61
C THR A 367 -30.64 -17.30 8.44
N MET A 368 -31.70 -17.96 7.98
CA MET A 368 -33.06 -17.46 7.93
C MET A 368 -33.87 -18.20 8.98
N ASP A 369 -34.40 -17.45 9.94
CA ASP A 369 -35.30 -17.96 10.97
C ASP A 369 -36.73 -17.95 10.43
N LEU A 370 -37.30 -19.13 10.23
CA LEU A 370 -38.62 -19.29 9.62
C LEU A 370 -39.75 -18.94 10.61
N LYS A 371 -39.44 -18.77 11.90
CA LYS A 371 -40.40 -18.32 12.93
C LYS A 371 -40.36 -16.81 13.15
N ALA A 372 -39.21 -16.15 12.96
CA ALA A 372 -39.08 -14.70 13.13
C ALA A 372 -39.71 -13.88 11.98
N ILE A 373 -39.93 -14.49 10.81
CA ILE A 373 -40.63 -13.88 9.67
C ILE A 373 -42.15 -13.82 9.91
N SER A 374 -42.69 -14.52 10.92
CA SER A 374 -44.11 -14.84 10.91
C SER A 374 -45.07 -13.75 11.39
N GLN A 375 -44.64 -12.60 11.93
CA GLN A 375 -45.58 -11.56 12.40
C GLN A 375 -45.00 -10.14 12.30
N LYS A 376 -45.41 -9.36 11.29
CA LYS A 376 -45.15 -7.91 11.19
C LYS A 376 -46.42 -7.14 11.53
N HIS A 377 -46.31 -6.16 12.44
CA HIS A 377 -47.42 -5.28 12.81
C HIS A 377 -47.80 -4.36 11.65
N ALA A 378 -49.10 -4.18 11.44
CA ALA A 378 -49.62 -3.25 10.44
C ALA A 378 -49.37 -1.78 10.81
N LEU A 379 -49.33 -0.92 9.80
CA LEU A 379 -49.56 0.52 9.96
C LEU A 379 -51.01 0.82 9.58
N LEU A 380 -51.76 1.47 10.49
CA LEU A 380 -53.19 1.73 10.33
C LEU A 380 -53.45 3.23 10.09
N TYR A 381 -54.13 3.54 8.99
CA TYR A 381 -54.54 4.89 8.59
C TYR A 381 -56.06 4.96 8.43
N ILE A 382 -56.68 6.05 8.89
CA ILE A 382 -58.12 6.32 8.68
C ILE A 382 -58.29 7.64 7.93
N MET A 383 -59.04 7.60 6.83
CA MET A 383 -59.35 8.73 5.96
C MET A 383 -60.80 9.13 6.18
N ALA A 384 -61.03 10.39 6.53
CA ALA A 384 -62.36 10.97 6.69
C ALA A 384 -62.94 11.47 5.34
N PRO A 385 -64.26 11.73 5.27
CA PRO A 385 -64.90 12.20 4.05
C PRO A 385 -64.42 13.59 3.65
N SER A 386 -64.15 13.81 2.36
CA SER A 386 -63.71 15.12 1.85
C SER A 386 -64.81 16.19 1.94
N GLN A 387 -64.43 17.46 2.09
CA GLN A 387 -65.39 18.59 2.10
C GLN A 387 -66.23 18.69 0.81
N HIS A 388 -65.71 18.22 -0.33
CA HIS A 388 -66.45 18.18 -1.60
C HIS A 388 -67.57 17.13 -1.56
N GLN A 389 -67.31 15.97 -0.94
CA GLN A 389 -68.29 14.90 -0.76
C GLN A 389 -69.41 15.32 0.22
N LEU A 390 -69.07 16.16 1.20
CA LEU A 390 -70.01 16.79 2.15
C LEU A 390 -70.87 17.93 1.55
N LYS A 391 -70.63 18.35 0.31
CA LYS A 391 -71.41 19.42 -0.36
C LYS A 391 -72.40 18.90 -1.40
N HIS A 392 -72.21 17.67 -1.89
CA HIS A 392 -72.91 17.17 -3.09
C HIS A 392 -73.51 15.76 -2.97
N ASN A 393 -73.22 14.98 -1.93
CA ASN A 393 -73.72 13.61 -1.79
C ASN A 393 -74.51 13.38 -0.49
N ASP A 394 -75.62 12.63 -0.58
CA ASP A 394 -76.42 12.19 0.57
C ASP A 394 -75.73 11.13 1.46
N THR A 395 -74.55 10.64 1.05
CA THR A 395 -73.77 9.63 1.77
C THR A 395 -72.29 10.01 1.82
N VAL A 396 -71.67 9.77 2.98
CA VAL A 396 -70.24 9.96 3.21
C VAL A 396 -69.53 8.62 3.30
N THR A 397 -68.25 8.59 2.91
CA THR A 397 -67.43 7.37 2.93
C THR A 397 -66.17 7.62 3.73
N LEU A 398 -65.90 6.75 4.71
CA LEU A 398 -64.63 6.65 5.42
C LEU A 398 -63.85 5.47 4.85
N ALA A 399 -62.53 5.57 4.85
CA ALA A 399 -61.64 4.50 4.41
C ALA A 399 -60.58 4.23 5.48
N CYS A 400 -60.30 2.98 5.76
CA CYS A 400 -59.34 2.53 6.76
C CYS A 400 -58.34 1.59 6.09
N LEU A 401 -57.09 2.01 5.99
CA LEU A 401 -56.01 1.31 5.32
C LEU A 401 -55.07 0.69 6.35
N ALA A 402 -54.93 -0.63 6.33
CA ALA A 402 -53.90 -1.37 7.04
C ALA A 402 -52.83 -1.80 6.03
N THR A 403 -51.57 -1.46 6.27
CA THR A 403 -50.46 -1.72 5.32
C THR A 403 -49.25 -2.31 6.03
N GLU A 404 -48.37 -2.96 5.27
CA GLU A 404 -47.10 -3.54 5.74
C GLU A 404 -47.25 -4.66 6.80
N PHE A 405 -48.32 -5.45 6.73
CA PHE A 405 -48.60 -6.53 7.68
C PHE A 405 -48.40 -7.93 7.10
N TYR A 406 -48.10 -8.89 7.98
CA TYR A 406 -47.98 -10.31 7.65
C TYR A 406 -48.31 -11.14 8.90
N PRO A 407 -49.12 -12.22 8.81
CA PRO A 407 -49.67 -12.88 7.61
C PRO A 407 -50.92 -12.21 7.03
N LYS A 408 -51.42 -12.71 5.87
CA LYS A 408 -52.56 -12.14 5.12
C LYS A 408 -53.89 -12.09 5.89
N GLU A 409 -54.13 -13.05 6.79
CA GLU A 409 -55.40 -13.20 7.50
C GLU A 409 -55.63 -12.05 8.49
N HIS A 410 -56.77 -11.36 8.37
CA HIS A 410 -57.09 -10.17 9.17
C HIS A 410 -58.60 -9.94 9.26
N THR A 411 -59.03 -9.10 10.21
CA THR A 411 -60.43 -8.64 10.29
C THR A 411 -60.52 -7.15 10.60
N PHE A 412 -61.53 -6.48 10.04
CA PHE A 412 -61.87 -5.09 10.35
C PHE A 412 -63.18 -5.01 11.11
N THR A 413 -63.23 -4.11 12.09
CA THR A 413 -64.44 -3.76 12.83
C THR A 413 -64.57 -2.25 12.89
N TRP A 414 -65.72 -1.70 12.48
CA TRP A 414 -66.01 -0.27 12.62
C TRP A 414 -66.88 -0.04 13.85
N ARG A 415 -66.58 1.01 14.63
CA ARG A 415 -67.34 1.36 15.85
C ARG A 415 -67.71 2.83 15.83
N ASN A 416 -68.81 3.17 16.51
CA ASN A 416 -69.17 4.54 16.85
C ASN A 416 -69.44 4.63 18.36
N LYS A 417 -68.69 5.45 19.08
CA LYS A 417 -68.77 5.56 20.55
C LYS A 417 -68.71 4.19 21.25
N GLY A 418 -67.87 3.30 20.73
CA GLY A 418 -67.66 1.93 21.24
C GLY A 418 -68.67 0.88 20.74
N LYS A 419 -69.80 1.29 20.14
CA LYS A 419 -70.81 0.38 19.57
C LYS A 419 -70.42 -0.02 18.14
N GLU A 420 -70.44 -1.33 17.87
CA GLU A 420 -70.11 -1.90 16.55
C GLU A 420 -71.14 -1.50 15.49
N ILE A 421 -70.63 -1.17 14.29
CA ILE A 421 -71.39 -0.85 13.10
C ILE A 421 -71.34 -2.07 12.20
N SER A 422 -72.49 -2.56 11.74
CA SER A 422 -72.60 -3.76 10.90
C SER A 422 -73.05 -3.47 9.47
N GLU A 423 -73.50 -2.25 9.18
CA GLU A 423 -74.05 -1.85 7.88
C GLU A 423 -73.13 -0.87 7.14
N GLY A 424 -73.13 -0.94 5.80
CA GLY A 424 -72.37 -0.02 4.96
C GLY A 424 -70.85 -0.27 4.90
N ILE A 425 -70.38 -1.41 5.40
CA ILE A 425 -68.96 -1.78 5.40
C ILE A 425 -68.60 -2.56 4.13
N THR A 426 -67.48 -2.22 3.50
CA THR A 426 -66.95 -2.94 2.34
C THR A 426 -65.44 -3.06 2.47
N THR A 427 -64.92 -4.28 2.58
CA THR A 427 -63.46 -4.53 2.66
C THR A 427 -62.95 -5.08 1.33
N LEU A 428 -61.93 -4.44 0.78
CA LEU A 428 -61.27 -4.91 -0.45
C LEU A 428 -60.39 -6.13 -0.16
N PRO A 429 -60.10 -6.97 -1.17
CA PRO A 429 -59.13 -8.05 -1.01
C PRO A 429 -57.74 -7.49 -0.69
N ALA A 430 -57.00 -8.16 0.21
CA ALA A 430 -55.63 -7.79 0.53
C ALA A 430 -54.72 -7.91 -0.71
N VAL A 431 -53.96 -6.86 -0.98
CA VAL A 431 -52.99 -6.73 -2.06
C VAL A 431 -51.61 -7.04 -1.52
N GLU A 432 -50.88 -7.88 -2.25
CA GLU A 432 -49.50 -8.25 -1.94
C GLU A 432 -48.53 -7.17 -2.45
N MET A 433 -47.62 -6.75 -1.58
CA MET A 433 -46.54 -5.80 -1.84
C MET A 433 -45.21 -6.53 -1.71
N LYS A 434 -44.40 -6.51 -2.77
CA LYS A 434 -43.07 -7.10 -2.76
C LYS A 434 -42.13 -6.28 -1.88
N GLY A 435 -41.58 -6.88 -0.83
CA GLY A 435 -40.58 -6.28 0.05
C GLY A 435 -39.20 -6.93 -0.11
N ASP A 436 -38.14 -6.25 0.35
CA ASP A 436 -36.75 -6.73 0.30
C ASP A 436 -36.48 -7.97 1.19
N GLU A 437 -37.33 -8.21 2.19
CA GLU A 437 -37.17 -9.31 3.18
C GLU A 437 -38.34 -10.32 3.21
N ALA A 438 -39.57 -9.89 2.89
CA ALA A 438 -40.78 -10.74 2.78
C ALA A 438 -41.91 -10.00 2.03
N ASP A 439 -42.82 -10.75 1.39
CA ASP A 439 -44.06 -10.20 0.81
C ASP A 439 -44.99 -9.71 1.94
N MET A 440 -45.36 -8.44 1.88
CA MET A 440 -46.23 -7.77 2.87
C MET A 440 -47.60 -7.51 2.29
N TYR A 441 -48.63 -7.43 3.12
CA TYR A 441 -50.00 -7.18 2.66
C TYR A 441 -50.46 -5.76 2.95
N SER A 442 -51.32 -5.25 2.07
CA SER A 442 -52.06 -4.01 2.24
C SER A 442 -53.55 -4.26 2.00
N VAL A 443 -54.42 -3.71 2.84
CA VAL A 443 -55.86 -3.90 2.72
C VAL A 443 -56.61 -2.66 3.18
N THR A 444 -57.73 -2.36 2.52
CA THR A 444 -58.57 -1.21 2.85
C THR A 444 -60.00 -1.63 3.12
N SER A 445 -60.55 -1.19 4.25
CA SER A 445 -61.98 -1.27 4.57
C SER A 445 -62.63 0.09 4.42
N PHE A 446 -63.82 0.14 3.82
CA PHE A 446 -64.63 1.33 3.64
C PHE A 446 -65.89 1.27 4.49
N LEU A 447 -66.28 2.39 5.08
CA LEU A 447 -67.56 2.56 5.77
C LEU A 447 -68.35 3.66 5.07
N ARG A 448 -69.54 3.33 4.56
CA ARG A 448 -70.45 4.27 3.91
C ARG A 448 -71.67 4.51 4.80
N ILE A 449 -71.88 5.75 5.21
CA ILE A 449 -73.00 6.16 6.07
C ILE A 449 -73.74 7.37 5.47
N PRO A 450 -75.03 7.57 5.75
CA PRO A 450 -75.77 8.78 5.39
C PRO A 450 -75.14 10.05 5.95
N GLU A 451 -75.24 11.15 5.20
CA GLU A 451 -74.68 12.44 5.59
C GLU A 451 -75.34 13.00 6.87
N SER A 452 -76.65 12.79 7.05
CA SER A 452 -77.39 13.14 8.27
C SER A 452 -76.80 12.46 9.51
N GLN A 453 -76.52 11.17 9.39
CA GLN A 453 -75.92 10.35 10.44
C GLN A 453 -74.49 10.81 10.77
N TRP A 454 -73.71 11.24 9.79
CA TRP A 454 -72.38 11.83 10.01
C TRP A 454 -72.42 13.22 10.68
N LYS A 455 -73.40 14.06 10.32
CA LYS A 455 -73.57 15.39 10.91
C LYS A 455 -74.05 15.33 12.36
N GLU A 456 -74.96 14.41 12.68
CA GLU A 456 -75.56 14.21 14.02
C GLU A 456 -74.65 13.45 15.00
N MET A 457 -73.70 12.65 14.51
CA MET A 457 -72.75 11.96 15.38
C MET A 457 -71.76 12.95 16.01
N ASP A 458 -71.66 12.91 17.34
CA ASP A 458 -70.59 13.52 18.13
C ASP A 458 -69.34 12.62 17.99
N THR A 459 -68.68 12.78 16.84
CA THR A 459 -67.93 11.79 16.06
C THR A 459 -66.74 11.15 16.77
N ASN A 460 -66.93 9.93 17.28
CA ASN A 460 -65.86 8.98 17.60
C ASN A 460 -66.06 7.70 16.77
N ILE A 461 -66.02 7.83 15.44
CA ILE A 461 -66.02 6.66 14.56
C ILE A 461 -64.61 6.10 14.54
N SER A 462 -64.43 4.87 15.02
CA SER A 462 -63.14 4.18 15.02
C SER A 462 -63.17 2.97 14.10
N CYS A 463 -62.00 2.70 13.51
CA CYS A 463 -61.70 1.50 12.75
C CYS A 463 -60.71 0.67 13.57
N GLU A 464 -61.12 -0.54 13.91
CA GLU A 464 -60.33 -1.56 14.60
C GLU A 464 -59.85 -2.60 13.57
N PHE A 465 -58.54 -2.78 13.47
CA PHE A 465 -57.89 -3.81 12.67
C PHE A 465 -57.35 -4.89 13.60
N LYS A 466 -57.84 -6.12 13.47
CA LYS A 466 -57.39 -7.27 14.25
C LYS A 466 -56.55 -8.21 13.41
N HIS A 467 -55.40 -8.56 13.96
CA HIS A 467 -54.38 -9.34 13.29
C HIS A 467 -53.56 -10.13 14.32
N GLU A 468 -52.97 -11.24 13.88
CA GLU A 468 -52.22 -12.15 14.75
C GLU A 468 -51.01 -11.49 15.42
N ALA A 469 -50.38 -10.51 14.75
CA ALA A 469 -49.27 -9.73 15.29
C ALA A 469 -49.73 -8.70 16.34
N GLY A 470 -50.98 -8.25 16.28
CA GLY A 470 -51.54 -7.28 17.23
C GLY A 470 -52.72 -6.51 16.67
N ASN A 471 -53.54 -5.97 17.58
CA ASN A 471 -54.73 -5.19 17.23
C ASN A 471 -54.42 -3.69 17.24
N LEU A 472 -54.96 -2.95 16.26
CA LEU A 472 -54.79 -1.52 16.12
C LEU A 472 -56.15 -0.84 15.99
N GLU A 473 -56.30 0.35 16.55
CA GLU A 473 -57.52 1.15 16.45
C GLU A 473 -57.19 2.61 16.14
N LYS A 474 -57.91 3.22 15.18
CA LYS A 474 -57.78 4.64 14.83
C LYS A 474 -59.16 5.29 14.70
N THR A 475 -59.30 6.52 15.19
CA THR A 475 -60.57 7.29 15.22
C THR A 475 -60.56 8.43 14.21
N ALA A 476 -61.66 8.63 13.48
CA ALA A 476 -61.83 9.72 12.52
C ALA A 476 -62.28 11.01 13.23
N GLY A 477 -61.49 12.09 13.10
CA GLY A 477 -61.82 13.42 13.62
C GLY A 477 -62.60 14.30 12.62
N LYS A 478 -63.40 15.24 13.12
CA LYS A 478 -64.27 16.14 12.33
C LYS A 478 -63.52 17.28 11.59
N THR A 479 -62.19 17.32 11.72
CA THR A 479 -61.29 18.33 11.11
C THR A 479 -60.19 17.66 10.30
N ALA A 480 -60.55 16.80 9.36
CA ALA A 480 -59.60 16.27 8.39
C ALA A 480 -59.79 17.00 7.06
N ASP A 481 -59.30 18.24 7.02
CA ASP A 481 -59.08 18.92 5.76
C ASP A 481 -57.99 18.15 5.01
N CYS A 482 -58.28 17.64 3.81
CA CYS A 482 -57.28 16.95 2.99
C CYS A 482 -56.30 17.96 2.39
N THR A 483 -55.56 18.67 3.23
CA THR A 483 -54.43 19.48 2.83
C THR A 483 -53.21 18.60 2.66
N LYS A 484 -52.50 18.77 1.54
CA LYS A 484 -51.25 18.10 1.14
C LYS A 484 -50.44 17.56 2.34
N SER A 485 -50.36 16.23 2.45
CA SER A 485 -49.62 15.53 3.50
C SER A 485 -48.20 16.10 3.64
N ILE A 486 -47.77 16.34 4.88
CA ILE A 486 -46.44 16.84 5.21
C ILE A 486 -45.43 15.72 4.93
N VAL A 487 -44.42 16.02 4.11
CA VAL A 487 -43.31 15.12 3.78
C VAL A 487 -42.02 15.73 4.29
N ALA A 488 -41.30 15.00 5.14
CA ALA A 488 -39.98 15.37 5.61
C ALA A 488 -38.90 14.53 4.90
N THR A 489 -37.77 15.12 4.55
CA THR A 489 -36.63 14.40 3.94
C THR A 489 -35.32 14.95 4.47
N VAL A 490 -34.41 14.08 4.92
CA VAL A 490 -33.06 14.48 5.33
C VAL A 490 -32.12 14.44 4.14
N ILE A 491 -31.45 15.57 3.91
CA ILE A 491 -30.46 15.78 2.86
C ILE A 491 -29.07 15.74 3.52
N PRO A 492 -28.17 14.85 3.05
CA PRO A 492 -26.80 14.75 3.57
C PRO A 492 -25.95 15.99 3.21
N PRO A 493 -24.78 16.18 3.85
CA PRO A 493 -23.87 17.27 3.51
C PRO A 493 -23.38 17.15 2.07
N SER A 494 -23.30 18.28 1.37
CA SER A 494 -22.65 18.31 0.06
C SER A 494 -21.14 18.13 0.20
N ASN A 495 -20.51 17.45 -0.76
CA ASN A 495 -19.05 17.27 -0.76
C ASN A 495 -18.30 18.63 -0.79
N GLU A 496 -18.92 19.69 -1.32
CA GLU A 496 -18.32 21.03 -1.34
C GLU A 496 -18.31 21.70 0.03
N GLU A 497 -19.43 21.64 0.76
CA GLU A 497 -19.50 22.16 2.12
C GLU A 497 -18.56 21.39 3.03
N LEU A 498 -18.50 20.06 2.85
CA LEU A 498 -17.65 19.18 3.63
C LEU A 498 -16.15 19.47 3.41
N PHE A 499 -15.68 19.51 2.15
CA PHE A 499 -14.25 19.57 1.85
C PHE A 499 -13.69 20.97 1.58
N LEU A 500 -14.47 21.88 0.98
CA LEU A 500 -13.98 23.23 0.64
C LEU A 500 -14.27 24.24 1.74
N LYS A 501 -15.42 24.11 2.42
CA LYS A 501 -15.82 25.02 3.51
C LYS A 501 -15.55 24.45 4.90
N ASN A 502 -15.14 23.18 4.99
CA ASN A 502 -14.90 22.45 6.24
C ASN A 502 -16.10 22.52 7.20
N ARG A 503 -17.31 22.33 6.66
CA ARG A 503 -18.58 22.41 7.41
C ARG A 503 -19.42 21.16 7.15
N VAL A 504 -19.82 20.49 8.23
CA VAL A 504 -20.79 19.38 8.14
C VAL A 504 -22.19 19.94 8.34
N VAL A 505 -22.99 19.93 7.27
CA VAL A 505 -24.32 20.54 7.24
C VAL A 505 -25.35 19.50 6.86
N LEU A 506 -26.24 19.15 7.79
CA LEU A 506 -27.41 18.32 7.53
C LEU A 506 -28.63 19.20 7.35
N LYS A 507 -29.50 18.87 6.39
CA LYS A 507 -30.72 19.64 6.15
C LYS A 507 -31.94 18.73 6.20
N CYS A 508 -32.97 19.12 6.94
CA CYS A 508 -34.26 18.45 6.93
C CYS A 508 -35.22 19.33 6.15
N ASN A 509 -35.57 18.89 4.93
CA ASN A 509 -36.53 19.58 4.10
C ASN A 509 -37.94 19.07 4.42
N VAL A 510 -38.79 19.96 4.90
CA VAL A 510 -40.19 19.66 5.21
C VAL A 510 -41.06 20.37 4.19
N THR A 511 -41.87 19.62 3.46
CA THR A 511 -42.72 20.13 2.37
C THR A 511 -44.16 19.72 2.61
N GLY A 512 -45.13 20.55 2.25
CA GLY A 512 -46.55 20.23 2.41
C GLY A 512 -47.34 21.40 3.00
N ASN A 513 -48.39 21.08 3.77
CA ASN A 513 -49.13 22.09 4.52
C ASN A 513 -48.39 22.44 5.82
N LEU A 514 -47.62 23.55 5.78
CA LEU A 514 -46.79 23.98 6.91
C LEU A 514 -47.61 24.58 8.07
N ASP A 515 -48.88 24.96 7.84
CA ASP A 515 -49.73 25.61 8.85
C ASP A 515 -50.09 24.66 10.01
N ASN A 516 -49.98 23.34 9.78
CA ASN A 516 -50.29 22.31 10.77
C ASN A 516 -49.04 21.78 11.50
N ILE A 517 -47.88 22.41 11.34
CA ILE A 517 -46.64 22.03 12.02
C ILE A 517 -46.52 22.79 13.33
N ASP A 518 -46.50 22.06 14.45
CA ASP A 518 -46.27 22.64 15.78
C ASP A 518 -44.78 22.97 15.99
N LYS A 519 -43.92 21.97 15.72
CA LYS A 519 -42.48 22.09 15.92
C LYS A 519 -41.72 21.21 14.95
N VAL A 520 -40.47 21.60 14.66
CA VAL A 520 -39.47 20.74 14.02
C VAL A 520 -38.16 20.88 14.79
N GLU A 521 -37.54 19.77 15.15
CA GLU A 521 -36.33 19.73 15.97
C GLU A 521 -35.39 18.62 15.50
N TRP A 522 -34.11 18.85 15.65
CA TRP A 522 -33.09 17.83 15.50
C TRP A 522 -32.75 17.23 16.86
N GLN A 523 -32.64 15.92 16.95
CA GLN A 523 -32.17 15.22 18.15
C GLN A 523 -31.00 14.29 17.79
N ASP A 524 -30.11 14.04 18.76
CA ASP A 524 -29.14 12.95 18.68
C ASP A 524 -29.74 11.61 19.13
N ILE A 525 -28.93 10.56 19.18
CA ILE A 525 -29.36 9.20 19.58
C ILE A 525 -29.82 9.13 21.04
N ASP A 526 -29.33 10.03 21.89
CA ASP A 526 -29.68 10.10 23.31
C ASP A 526 -30.98 10.91 23.54
N GLY A 527 -31.58 11.43 22.47
CA GLY A 527 -32.80 12.24 22.50
C GLY A 527 -32.57 13.69 22.90
N THR A 528 -31.32 14.17 22.87
CA THR A 528 -30.98 15.55 23.24
C THR A 528 -31.28 16.50 22.08
N PRO A 529 -32.03 17.61 22.30
CA PRO A 529 -32.29 18.62 21.29
C PRO A 529 -31.01 19.27 20.78
N ARG A 530 -30.89 19.43 19.46
CA ARG A 530 -29.78 20.09 18.76
C ARG A 530 -30.23 21.40 18.13
N VAL A 531 -29.41 22.43 18.30
CA VAL A 531 -29.67 23.76 17.73
C VAL A 531 -29.61 23.68 16.20
N SER A 532 -30.69 24.13 15.56
CA SER A 532 -30.79 24.20 14.10
C SER A 532 -31.35 25.55 13.66
N THR A 533 -30.99 25.98 12.46
CA THR A 533 -31.55 27.18 11.83
C THR A 533 -32.72 26.79 10.93
N LYS A 534 -33.74 27.65 10.87
CA LYS A 534 -34.90 27.45 10.00
C LYS A 534 -34.91 28.49 8.88
N GLU A 535 -35.16 28.05 7.66
CA GLU A 535 -35.40 28.89 6.49
C GLU A 535 -36.70 28.41 5.83
N THR A 536 -37.63 29.33 5.58
CA THR A 536 -38.94 28.99 5.00
C THR A 536 -39.05 29.67 3.63
N GLU A 537 -39.33 28.87 2.60
CA GLU A 537 -39.50 29.34 1.23
C GLU A 537 -40.74 28.68 0.63
N GLY A 538 -41.83 29.45 0.49
CA GLY A 538 -43.11 28.95 -0.01
C GLY A 538 -43.70 27.83 0.87
N THR A 539 -43.98 26.68 0.26
CA THR A 539 -44.50 25.48 0.95
C THR A 539 -43.41 24.54 1.47
N SER A 540 -42.17 25.04 1.58
CA SER A 540 -40.99 24.29 2.00
C SER A 540 -40.34 24.96 3.22
N GLN A 541 -40.04 24.18 4.25
CA GLN A 541 -39.34 24.61 5.45
C GLN A 541 -38.06 23.79 5.60
N MET A 542 -36.91 24.45 5.54
CA MET A 542 -35.59 23.84 5.59
C MET A 542 -34.97 24.03 6.98
N HIS A 543 -34.79 22.94 7.70
CA HIS A 543 -34.12 22.93 9.01
C HIS A 543 -32.67 22.48 8.89
N THR A 544 -31.74 23.40 9.07
CA THR A 544 -30.30 23.16 8.88
C THR A 544 -29.60 22.93 10.23
N LEU A 545 -28.97 21.77 10.37
CA LEU A 545 -28.17 21.37 11.52
C LEU A 545 -26.67 21.44 11.17
N LEU A 546 -25.90 22.17 11.98
CA LEU A 546 -24.44 22.17 11.91
C LEU A 546 -23.89 21.11 12.87
N VAL A 547 -23.08 20.19 12.34
CA VAL A 547 -22.53 19.06 13.09
C VAL A 547 -21.01 19.21 13.23
N ASN A 548 -20.44 18.80 14.37
CA ASN A 548 -18.98 18.77 14.50
C ASN A 548 -18.40 17.62 13.65
N PHE A 549 -17.21 17.82 13.08
CA PHE A 549 -16.59 16.80 12.25
C PHE A 549 -16.32 15.50 13.01
N ASP A 550 -15.98 15.54 14.30
CA ASP A 550 -15.73 14.32 15.08
C ASP A 550 -17.00 13.47 15.25
N GLU A 551 -18.14 14.12 15.51
CA GLU A 551 -19.45 13.47 15.59
C GLU A 551 -19.84 12.86 14.23
N TRP A 552 -19.58 13.59 13.15
CA TRP A 552 -19.77 13.12 11.77
C TRP A 552 -18.90 11.92 11.44
N ALA A 553 -17.60 12.00 11.76
CA ALA A 553 -16.61 10.96 11.50
C ALA A 553 -16.91 9.67 12.27
N ASN A 554 -17.42 9.78 13.50
CA ASN A 554 -17.82 8.63 14.30
C ASN A 554 -19.13 7.97 13.83
N GLY A 555 -19.83 8.56 12.85
CA GLY A 555 -21.08 8.03 12.35
C GLY A 555 -22.22 8.18 13.35
N THR A 556 -22.22 9.26 14.13
CA THR A 556 -23.33 9.61 15.03
C THR A 556 -24.64 9.73 14.24
N GLN A 557 -25.73 9.18 14.79
CA GLN A 557 -27.06 9.27 14.20
C GLN A 557 -27.75 10.55 14.64
N PHE A 558 -28.35 11.26 13.68
CA PHE A 558 -29.15 12.45 13.91
C PHE A 558 -30.58 12.22 13.41
N THR A 559 -31.56 12.67 14.19
CA THR A 559 -32.98 12.46 13.92
C THR A 559 -33.67 13.81 13.74
N CYS A 560 -34.28 14.04 12.59
CA CYS A 560 -35.21 15.16 12.39
C CYS A 560 -36.61 14.71 12.82
N ILE A 561 -37.21 15.44 13.76
CA ILE A 561 -38.56 15.17 14.27
C ILE A 561 -39.47 16.34 13.90
N VAL A 562 -40.60 16.02 13.26
CA VAL A 562 -41.66 16.96 12.88
C VAL A 562 -42.91 16.62 13.68
N TRP A 563 -43.43 17.58 14.45
CA TRP A 563 -44.65 17.44 15.25
C TRP A 563 -45.83 18.09 14.53
N HIS A 564 -46.91 17.33 14.37
CA HIS A 564 -48.13 17.78 13.71
C HIS A 564 -49.22 18.15 14.73
N PHE A 565 -49.80 19.35 14.60
CA PHE A 565 -50.71 19.96 15.57
C PHE A 565 -52.06 19.24 15.70
N GLU A 566 -52.63 18.75 14.58
CA GLU A 566 -54.00 18.21 14.58
C GLU A 566 -54.10 16.69 14.79
N SER A 567 -53.03 15.94 14.49
CA SER A 567 -53.08 14.46 14.55
C SER A 567 -52.32 13.85 15.73
N GLY A 568 -51.47 14.62 16.42
CA GLY A 568 -50.58 14.10 17.46
C GLY A 568 -49.53 13.12 16.95
N ASP A 569 -49.45 12.91 15.63
CA ASP A 569 -48.44 12.06 15.01
C ASP A 569 -47.10 12.81 14.88
N THR A 570 -46.00 12.07 14.94
CA THR A 570 -44.64 12.60 14.75
C THR A 570 -43.95 11.91 13.59
N ILE A 571 -43.43 12.67 12.63
CA ILE A 571 -42.59 12.14 11.56
C ILE A 571 -41.14 12.15 12.05
N ARG A 572 -40.47 11.00 12.00
CA ARG A 572 -39.09 10.82 12.45
C ARG A 572 -38.21 10.38 11.30
N MET A 573 -37.23 11.20 10.94
CA MET A 573 -36.27 10.91 9.88
C MET A 573 -34.88 10.76 10.48
N ASN A 574 -34.41 9.52 10.54
CA ASN A 574 -33.08 9.19 11.04
C ASN A 574 -32.05 9.30 9.91
N TYR A 575 -30.91 9.91 10.20
CA TYR A 575 -29.76 9.94 9.32
C TYR A 575 -28.52 9.45 10.06
N LYS A 576 -27.88 8.43 9.51
CA LYS A 576 -26.61 7.90 9.98
C LYS A 576 -25.65 7.78 8.80
N ARG A 577 -24.43 8.29 8.98
CA ARG A 577 -23.40 8.20 7.95
C ARG A 577 -22.93 6.75 7.77
N GLU A 578 -22.75 6.36 6.53
CA GLU A 578 -22.15 5.08 6.17
C GLU A 578 -20.62 5.17 6.14
N ASN A 579 -19.98 4.91 7.29
CA ASN A 579 -18.52 4.95 7.37
C ASN A 579 -17.84 3.80 6.60
N GLY A 580 -18.53 2.66 6.42
CA GLY A 580 -17.96 1.47 5.80
C GLY A 580 -17.00 0.73 6.72
N ASN A 581 -15.91 0.20 6.17
CA ASN A 581 -14.83 -0.43 6.92
C ASN A 581 -13.90 0.66 7.53
N GLU A 582 -12.74 0.27 8.06
CA GLU A 582 -11.73 1.21 8.57
C GLU A 582 -11.46 2.34 7.55
N PRO A 583 -11.29 3.61 7.99
CA PRO A 583 -11.02 4.73 7.07
C PRO A 583 -9.79 4.44 6.20
N GLN A 584 -9.98 4.42 4.88
CA GLN A 584 -8.91 4.16 3.91
C GLN A 584 -8.81 5.33 2.91
N PRO A 585 -7.61 5.91 2.71
CA PRO A 585 -7.40 6.94 1.69
C PRO A 585 -7.55 6.38 0.26
N PRO A 586 -8.04 7.19 -0.69
CA PRO A 586 -8.13 6.75 -2.08
C PRO A 586 -6.77 6.55 -2.72
N SER A 587 -6.62 5.43 -3.42
CA SER A 587 -5.55 5.27 -4.40
C SER A 587 -5.92 6.00 -5.68
N VAL A 588 -5.20 7.09 -5.97
CA VAL A 588 -5.49 7.99 -7.11
C VAL A 588 -4.55 7.71 -8.28
N PHE A 589 -5.12 7.52 -9.47
CA PHE A 589 -4.45 7.29 -10.74
C PHE A 589 -4.92 8.31 -11.78
N ILE A 590 -4.02 8.85 -12.60
CA ILE A 590 -4.40 9.59 -13.80
C ILE A 590 -4.12 8.71 -15.01
N LEU A 591 -5.14 8.48 -15.82
CA LEU A 591 -5.10 7.68 -17.04
C LEU A 591 -5.14 8.59 -18.26
N THR A 592 -4.32 8.27 -19.26
CA THR A 592 -4.34 8.89 -20.59
C THR A 592 -5.14 8.02 -21.57
N PRO A 593 -5.72 8.59 -22.64
CA PRO A 593 -6.38 7.79 -23.66
C PRO A 593 -5.42 6.84 -24.36
N SER A 594 -5.83 5.59 -24.57
CA SER A 594 -5.00 4.55 -25.19
C SER A 594 -4.80 4.69 -26.70
N GLU A 595 -5.68 5.41 -27.41
CA GLU A 595 -5.61 5.62 -28.87
C GLU A 595 -6.27 6.96 -29.27
N GLN A 596 -5.55 7.79 -30.03
CA GLN A 596 -6.09 9.05 -30.58
C GLN A 596 -6.98 8.77 -31.80
N THR A 597 -8.29 8.86 -31.65
CA THR A 597 -9.25 8.87 -32.76
C THR A 597 -9.62 10.32 -33.12
N SER A 598 -8.95 10.91 -34.11
CA SER A 598 -9.29 12.13 -34.90
C SER A 598 -10.04 13.33 -34.26
N SER A 599 -10.11 13.46 -32.93
CA SER A 599 -10.88 14.50 -32.24
C SER A 599 -9.94 15.62 -31.77
N LYS A 600 -10.36 16.88 -31.91
CA LYS A 600 -9.60 18.07 -31.46
C LYS A 600 -9.42 18.17 -29.93
N LYS A 601 -9.88 17.17 -29.17
CA LYS A 601 -9.91 17.14 -27.71
C LYS A 601 -9.24 15.87 -27.17
N VAL A 602 -8.67 15.99 -25.97
CA VAL A 602 -8.07 14.91 -25.19
C VAL A 602 -8.84 14.81 -23.87
N THR A 603 -9.18 13.60 -23.45
CA THR A 603 -9.88 13.37 -22.17
C THR A 603 -8.90 12.76 -21.16
N LEU A 604 -8.69 13.44 -20.04
CA LEU A 604 -7.93 12.91 -18.91
C LEU A 604 -8.90 12.30 -17.91
N ILE A 605 -8.56 11.12 -17.38
CA ILE A 605 -9.37 10.44 -16.37
C ILE A 605 -8.58 10.36 -15.07
N CYS A 606 -9.10 10.98 -14.02
CA CYS A 606 -8.58 10.81 -12.67
C CYS A 606 -9.45 9.79 -11.94
N TYR A 607 -8.89 8.63 -11.64
CA TYR A 607 -9.57 7.51 -11.01
C TYR A 607 -9.11 7.36 -9.55
N ALA A 608 -10.05 7.47 -8.62
CA ALA A 608 -9.85 7.20 -7.21
C ALA A 608 -10.52 5.85 -6.85
N LYS A 609 -9.78 4.93 -6.22
CA LYS A 609 -10.33 3.64 -5.80
C LYS A 609 -9.88 3.21 -4.41
N GLY A 610 -10.68 2.34 -3.81
CA GLY A 610 -10.34 1.63 -2.58
C GLY A 610 -10.41 2.49 -1.33
N PHE A 611 -11.32 3.47 -1.29
CA PHE A 611 -11.46 4.39 -0.17
C PHE A 611 -12.73 4.17 0.66
N PHE A 612 -12.65 4.54 1.93
CA PHE A 612 -13.77 4.65 2.86
C PHE A 612 -13.55 5.89 3.71
N PRO A 613 -14.56 6.74 3.94
CA PRO A 613 -15.99 6.63 3.59
C PRO A 613 -16.33 7.14 2.18
N LYS A 614 -17.60 7.13 1.76
CA LYS A 614 -18.02 7.37 0.35
C LYS A 614 -17.83 8.81 -0.15
N GLU A 615 -17.78 9.80 0.74
CA GLU A 615 -17.70 11.20 0.36
C GLU A 615 -16.32 11.54 -0.23
N VAL A 616 -16.29 12.11 -1.43
CA VAL A 616 -15.07 12.47 -2.15
C VAL A 616 -15.33 13.62 -3.11
N LEU A 617 -14.39 14.55 -3.25
CA LEU A 617 -14.49 15.68 -4.16
C LEU A 617 -13.28 15.75 -5.09
N PHE A 618 -13.52 15.97 -6.38
CA PHE A 618 -12.45 16.18 -7.36
C PHE A 618 -12.28 17.66 -7.66
N SER A 619 -11.05 18.07 -7.89
CA SER A 619 -10.69 19.37 -8.44
C SER A 619 -9.54 19.19 -9.42
N TRP A 620 -9.48 20.03 -10.45
CA TRP A 620 -8.44 19.99 -11.46
C TRP A 620 -7.70 21.31 -11.54
N LEU A 621 -6.39 21.25 -11.74
CA LEU A 621 -5.55 22.40 -12.07
C LEU A 621 -4.93 22.21 -13.46
N ALA A 622 -4.77 23.30 -14.19
CA ALA A 622 -4.00 23.39 -15.43
C ALA A 622 -2.92 24.46 -15.24
N ASP A 623 -1.64 24.07 -15.31
CA ASP A 623 -0.48 24.89 -14.93
C ASP A 623 -0.70 25.62 -13.58
N ASP A 624 -1.08 24.84 -12.56
CA ASP A 624 -1.38 25.27 -11.19
C ASP A 624 -2.56 26.27 -11.05
N LYS A 625 -3.32 26.51 -12.10
CA LYS A 625 -4.55 27.34 -12.05
C LYS A 625 -5.81 26.47 -11.99
N PRO A 626 -6.81 26.85 -11.17
CA PRO A 626 -8.04 26.08 -11.04
C PRO A 626 -8.80 25.99 -12.37
N VAL A 627 -9.17 24.78 -12.75
CA VAL A 627 -10.01 24.50 -13.91
C VAL A 627 -11.47 24.67 -13.51
N ASP A 628 -12.26 25.30 -14.39
CA ASP A 628 -13.69 25.49 -14.19
C ASP A 628 -14.42 24.15 -14.09
N ARG A 629 -15.36 24.03 -13.15
CA ARG A 629 -16.18 22.83 -12.93
C ARG A 629 -16.97 22.38 -14.16
N THR A 630 -17.31 23.29 -15.07
CA THR A 630 -18.00 22.97 -16.32
C THR A 630 -17.16 22.13 -17.29
N GLN A 631 -15.84 22.08 -17.11
CA GLN A 631 -14.90 21.40 -18.00
C GLN A 631 -14.61 19.96 -17.58
N PHE A 632 -15.02 19.55 -16.38
CA PHE A 632 -14.87 18.18 -15.89
C PHE A 632 -16.14 17.65 -15.25
N GLN A 633 -16.34 16.34 -15.35
CA GLN A 633 -17.50 15.66 -14.78
C GLN A 633 -17.03 14.53 -13.87
N THR A 634 -17.72 14.32 -12.76
CA THR A 634 -17.46 13.24 -11.82
C THR A 634 -18.62 12.26 -11.87
N THR A 635 -18.32 10.97 -11.94
CA THR A 635 -19.36 9.94 -11.99
C THR A 635 -19.95 9.67 -10.62
N GLN A 636 -21.03 8.87 -10.59
CA GLN A 636 -21.53 8.32 -9.34
C GLN A 636 -20.48 7.41 -8.70
N VAL A 637 -20.47 7.39 -7.36
CA VAL A 637 -19.57 6.55 -6.56
C VAL A 637 -20.07 5.12 -6.61
N VAL A 638 -19.19 4.19 -6.94
CA VAL A 638 -19.50 2.75 -7.04
C VAL A 638 -18.82 2.02 -5.89
N LYS A 639 -19.58 1.19 -5.17
CA LYS A 639 -19.03 0.31 -4.14
C LYS A 639 -18.37 -0.89 -4.82
N THR A 640 -17.08 -1.09 -4.55
CA THR A 640 -16.28 -2.21 -5.06
C THR A 640 -15.76 -3.05 -3.89
N GLY A 641 -15.32 -4.29 -4.13
CA GLY A 641 -14.87 -5.20 -3.07
C GLY A 641 -13.73 -4.66 -2.18
N SER A 642 -12.96 -3.68 -2.68
CA SER A 642 -11.86 -3.03 -1.96
C SER A 642 -12.21 -1.64 -1.39
N GLY A 643 -13.48 -1.21 -1.45
CA GLY A 643 -13.92 0.13 -1.04
C GLY A 643 -14.69 0.88 -2.12
N TYR A 644 -14.92 2.17 -1.93
CA TYR A 644 -15.56 3.00 -2.94
C TYR A 644 -14.58 3.33 -4.07
N SER A 645 -15.13 3.51 -5.27
CA SER A 645 -14.38 3.91 -6.46
C SER A 645 -15.19 4.92 -7.27
N VAL A 646 -14.50 5.90 -7.85
CA VAL A 646 -15.11 6.97 -8.65
C VAL A 646 -14.05 7.57 -9.57
N TYR A 647 -14.45 8.13 -10.70
CA TYR A 647 -13.54 8.89 -11.55
C TYR A 647 -14.11 10.24 -11.95
N SER A 648 -13.19 11.16 -12.22
CA SER A 648 -13.46 12.45 -12.85
C SER A 648 -12.85 12.48 -14.24
N GLN A 649 -13.62 12.94 -15.23
CA GLN A 649 -13.19 13.10 -16.61
C GLN A 649 -13.05 14.58 -16.93
N LEU A 650 -11.84 14.99 -17.33
CA LEU A 650 -11.53 16.35 -17.77
C LEU A 650 -11.32 16.36 -19.29
N SER A 651 -12.08 17.18 -20.01
CA SER A 651 -11.94 17.34 -21.47
C SER A 651 -11.14 18.60 -21.82
N ILE A 652 -9.99 18.43 -22.46
CA ILE A 652 -9.03 19.51 -22.76
C ILE A 652 -8.71 19.56 -24.26
N SER A 653 -8.14 20.66 -24.75
CA SER A 653 -7.76 20.79 -26.16
C SER A 653 -6.50 20.01 -26.49
N ALA A 654 -6.46 19.31 -27.63
CA ALA A 654 -5.27 18.57 -28.08
C ALA A 654 -4.05 19.48 -28.23
N ALA A 655 -4.24 20.72 -28.73
CA ALA A 655 -3.18 21.71 -28.87
C ALA A 655 -2.60 22.20 -27.53
N ALA A 656 -3.38 22.20 -26.43
CA ALA A 656 -2.84 22.52 -25.11
C ALA A 656 -2.06 21.33 -24.53
N TRP A 657 -2.57 20.12 -24.72
CA TRP A 657 -1.89 18.89 -24.31
C TRP A 657 -0.52 18.72 -25.01
N GLU A 658 -0.48 18.91 -26.33
CA GLU A 658 0.75 18.82 -27.13
C GLU A 658 1.78 19.90 -26.79
N ARG A 659 1.34 21.06 -26.29
CA ARG A 659 2.22 22.15 -25.81
C ARG A 659 2.85 21.88 -24.45
N GLY A 660 2.54 20.76 -23.81
CA GLY A 660 3.13 20.38 -22.52
C GLY A 660 2.47 21.03 -21.31
N VAL A 661 1.23 21.50 -21.42
CA VAL A 661 0.45 22.02 -20.28
C VAL A 661 0.31 20.91 -19.22
N MET A 662 0.63 21.25 -17.98
CA MET A 662 0.64 20.32 -16.85
C MET A 662 -0.75 20.26 -16.21
N TYR A 663 -1.33 19.06 -16.13
CA TYR A 663 -2.65 18.86 -15.54
C TYR A 663 -2.54 18.09 -14.23
N THR A 664 -3.15 18.66 -13.18
CA THR A 664 -3.10 18.11 -11.82
C THR A 664 -4.51 17.79 -11.34
N CYS A 665 -4.73 16.54 -10.95
CA CYS A 665 -5.95 16.11 -10.26
C CYS A 665 -5.75 16.16 -8.75
N MET A 666 -6.65 16.85 -8.06
CA MET A 666 -6.74 16.92 -6.61
C MET A 666 -7.99 16.16 -6.15
N VAL A 667 -7.79 15.18 -5.27
CA VAL A 667 -8.87 14.35 -4.70
C VAL A 667 -8.97 14.66 -3.23
N HIS A 668 -10.11 15.24 -2.81
CA HIS A 668 -10.38 15.54 -1.42
C HIS A 668 -11.14 14.40 -0.75
N HIS A 669 -10.62 13.90 0.37
CA HIS A 669 -11.17 12.76 1.08
C HIS A 669 -10.77 12.77 2.57
N ASP A 670 -11.70 12.37 3.44
CA ASP A 670 -11.53 12.44 4.91
C ASP A 670 -10.37 11.60 5.45
N ALA A 671 -10.01 10.50 4.78
CA ALA A 671 -8.93 9.60 5.20
C ALA A 671 -7.58 9.92 4.54
N ALA A 672 -7.47 11.03 3.79
CA ALA A 672 -6.20 11.43 3.17
C ALA A 672 -5.15 11.84 4.22
N PHE A 673 -3.88 11.57 3.89
CA PHE A 673 -2.72 11.56 4.80
C PHE A 673 -2.60 12.84 5.64
N ASN A 674 -2.90 12.73 6.94
CA ASN A 674 -2.84 13.74 8.03
C ASN A 674 -4.16 14.50 8.28
N THR A 675 -4.55 14.64 9.55
CA THR A 675 -5.78 15.30 10.03
C THR A 675 -5.92 16.77 9.61
N GLN A 676 -4.85 17.38 9.10
CA GLN A 676 -4.82 18.75 8.57
C GLN A 676 -4.92 18.84 7.03
N MET A 677 -4.72 17.75 6.28
CA MET A 677 -4.70 17.79 4.80
C MET A 677 -5.48 16.63 4.19
N ARG A 678 -6.74 16.92 3.84
CA ARG A 678 -7.67 15.96 3.23
C ARG A 678 -7.51 15.82 1.71
N THR A 679 -6.31 15.98 1.15
CA THR A 679 -6.14 16.08 -0.32
C THR A 679 -5.00 15.22 -0.84
N ILE A 680 -5.27 14.45 -1.90
CA ILE A 680 -4.29 13.64 -2.65
C ILE A 680 -4.14 14.21 -4.05
N VAL A 681 -2.89 14.39 -4.49
CA VAL A 681 -2.56 15.06 -5.75
C VAL A 681 -1.83 14.11 -6.71
N ARG A 682 -2.21 14.17 -7.99
CA ARG A 682 -1.54 13.48 -9.11
C ARG A 682 -1.38 14.44 -10.27
N THR A 683 -0.25 14.36 -10.97
CA THR A 683 0.07 15.28 -12.06
C THR A 683 0.54 14.51 -13.29
N ILE A 684 0.18 15.03 -14.47
CA ILE A 684 0.59 14.48 -15.74
C ILE A 684 0.84 15.59 -16.77
N ASP A 685 1.80 15.35 -17.66
CA ASP A 685 2.10 16.16 -18.83
C ASP A 685 2.36 15.24 -20.04
N SER A 686 2.38 15.81 -21.25
CA SER A 686 2.55 15.06 -22.50
C SER A 686 3.98 14.56 -22.76
N LEU A 687 5.00 15.12 -22.10
CA LEU A 687 6.41 14.80 -22.29
C LEU A 687 6.84 13.62 -21.40
N SER A 688 6.27 13.47 -20.21
CA SER A 688 6.67 12.43 -19.25
C SER A 688 6.09 11.04 -19.52
N LYS A 689 4.89 10.93 -20.14
CA LYS A 689 4.12 9.67 -20.38
C LYS A 689 4.05 8.68 -19.19
N LYS A 690 4.47 9.09 -18.00
CA LYS A 690 4.49 8.34 -16.73
C LYS A 690 4.07 9.31 -15.64
N ALA A 691 2.94 9.01 -15.00
CA ALA A 691 2.45 9.77 -13.87
C ALA A 691 3.53 9.82 -12.77
N THR A 692 3.96 11.02 -12.40
CA THR A 692 4.96 11.21 -11.34
C THR A 692 4.22 11.50 -10.03
N THR A 693 4.60 10.80 -8.95
CA THR A 693 4.10 11.09 -7.60
C THR A 693 4.86 12.29 -7.05
N VAL A 694 4.22 13.44 -6.98
CA VAL A 694 4.73 14.61 -6.24
C VAL A 694 3.81 14.85 -5.05
N SER A 695 4.37 14.74 -3.84
CA SER A 695 3.70 15.16 -2.61
C SER A 695 3.89 16.66 -2.46
N LEU A 696 2.89 17.46 -2.86
CA LEU A 696 2.92 18.91 -2.67
C LEU A 696 2.42 19.26 -1.27
N ASN A 697 3.30 19.91 -0.50
CA ASN A 697 2.97 20.50 0.80
C ASN A 697 2.56 21.96 0.54
N LEU A 698 1.28 22.20 0.24
CA LEU A 698 0.73 23.55 0.07
C LEU A 698 0.21 24.04 1.41
N GLY A 699 1.08 24.68 2.19
CA GLY A 699 0.65 25.50 3.32
C GLY A 699 -0.13 26.70 2.77
N LEU A 700 -1.43 26.78 3.07
CA LEU A 700 -2.18 28.01 2.88
C LEU A 700 -1.52 29.12 3.73
N PRO A 701 -1.26 30.32 3.18
CA PRO A 701 -0.72 31.42 3.97
C PRO A 701 -1.72 31.78 5.06
N ARG A 702 -1.24 31.84 6.31
CA ARG A 702 -2.02 32.39 7.43
C ARG A 702 -2.50 33.78 7.02
N ASN A 703 -3.80 34.02 7.19
CA ASN A 703 -4.37 35.36 7.07
C ASN A 703 -3.56 36.29 7.97
N CYS A 704 -2.99 37.35 7.37
CA CYS A 704 -2.46 38.47 8.13
C CYS A 704 -3.64 39.11 8.87
N THR A 705 -3.63 39.04 10.19
CA THR A 705 -4.48 39.87 11.04
C THR A 705 -4.03 41.32 10.86
N ALA A 706 -4.96 42.18 10.44
CA ALA A 706 -4.80 43.63 10.50
C ALA A 706 -4.75 44.11 11.95
#